data_AF-A0A7U9XIQ3-F1
#
_entry.id   AF-A0A7U9XIQ3-F1
#
_cell.length_a   1.000
_cell.length_b   1.000
_cell.length_c   1.000
_cell.angle_alpha   90.00
_cell.angle_beta   90.00
_cell.angle_gamma   90.00
#
_symmetry.space_group_name_H-M   'P 1'
#
loop_
_entity.id
_entity.type
_entity.pdbx_description
1 polymer ?
#
loop_
_entity_poly.entity_id
_entity_poly.type
_entity_poly.pdbx_seq_one_letter_code
_entity_poly.pdbx_strand_id
1 'polypeptide(L)'
;MRTLKVKLLAYLLSFLMISGFMPAIALAAELNSFHLWVNEVDIEEAADNTIACGNGTASYDSVTNTLTLNNATINKGNPAIRYTSGSLTIKLQGNNTITCADRGIYMMSSENVGKTLRFEGDGSLTVNAKGDAIQADNMDIVINGCNLKISASSFSGINSWGGRLTVQNGADVTVNSGLSAIVGENGIAITDSTVEAAVSSGETNVFYASNGEVMIKNSIVNAKAAAENAYPTIWGSGIKISDNSKVTAVSLNTNALFSPNVIAVSNAALEAKSTAWAVWSNGSVDISGSTVKAYDTGGHIDASIHAGTALTVSNNADVLADGGIEAVNGITVTPANGKLIEYKAGTHEEGESGTQHRGNSPYDTEFTFATDDIELGYAYIHIKDHIHTGGTATCTDEAVCTDCGKSYGGVNSDNHTGEVVWTTTETTHSSAYDCCNMPVVAEEAHEGGTASCTEKAVCEICDQGYGEADAFNHTNLVKTEARSATHITEGNTEYWYCDGCDKYFNDEAGVKEIRFEDTAVPRLTEHTVDNTGWHSDEIKHWNTCECKAVLNEAVHSFKWVLDKEAAAAQTGSKHEECTVCGYAKAAVEIPATGTLSDTDITTGRDQTRDKVSPKTSDNSNIALWIAVMLTAGAVLTGTVLYSRKKKYSR
;
A
#
# COMPACT_ATOMS: atom_id res chain seq x y z
N MET A 1 -8.62 104.86 -50.88
CA MET A 1 -8.47 103.39 -51.12
C MET A 1 -7.85 103.00 -52.48
N ARG A 2 -8.01 103.72 -53.61
CA ARG A 2 -7.40 103.30 -54.90
C ARG A 2 -5.86 103.43 -54.97
N THR A 3 -5.26 104.45 -54.36
CA THR A 3 -3.81 104.72 -54.40
C THR A 3 -2.94 103.79 -53.54
N LEU A 4 -3.51 103.17 -52.50
CA LEU A 4 -2.76 102.27 -51.61
C LEU A 4 -2.52 100.89 -52.25
N LYS A 5 -3.49 100.37 -53.00
CA LYS A 5 -3.39 99.06 -53.68
C LYS A 5 -2.32 99.03 -54.77
N VAL A 6 -2.11 100.14 -55.50
CA VAL A 6 -1.10 100.22 -56.57
C VAL A 6 0.33 100.21 -56.02
N LYS A 7 0.58 100.87 -54.88
CA LYS A 7 1.90 100.84 -54.22
C LYS A 7 2.20 99.47 -53.63
N LEU A 8 1.21 98.80 -53.02
CA LEU A 8 1.42 97.47 -52.44
C LEU A 8 1.79 96.42 -53.50
N LEU A 9 1.17 96.48 -54.69
CA LEU A 9 1.46 95.57 -55.80
C LEU A 9 2.86 95.79 -56.40
N ALA A 10 3.33 97.05 -56.46
CA ALA A 10 4.67 97.37 -56.92
C ALA A 10 5.75 96.85 -55.95
N TYR A 11 5.54 96.99 -54.64
CA TYR A 11 6.46 96.41 -53.64
C TYR A 11 6.47 94.87 -53.72
N LEU A 12 5.31 94.23 -53.90
CA LEU A 12 5.22 92.77 -54.07
C LEU A 12 6.02 92.27 -55.29
N LEU A 13 5.90 92.93 -56.43
CA LEU A 13 6.67 92.58 -57.64
C LEU A 13 8.18 92.83 -57.47
N SER A 14 8.58 93.89 -56.76
CA SER A 14 10.01 94.15 -56.50
C SER A 14 10.64 93.12 -55.56
N PHE A 15 9.89 92.56 -54.60
CA PHE A 15 10.38 91.51 -53.71
C PHE A 15 10.50 90.16 -54.45
N LEU A 16 9.52 89.82 -55.30
CA LEU A 16 9.53 88.61 -56.14
C LEU A 16 10.69 88.57 -57.15
N MET A 17 11.17 89.73 -57.61
CA MET A 17 12.32 89.81 -58.53
C MET A 17 13.68 89.67 -57.82
N ILE A 18 13.75 89.86 -56.50
CA ILE A 18 14.99 89.69 -55.72
C ILE A 18 15.16 88.24 -55.25
N SER A 19 14.06 87.50 -55.04
CA SER A 19 14.08 86.07 -54.72
C SER A 19 14.40 85.14 -55.90
N GLY A 20 14.43 85.66 -57.14
CA GLY A 20 14.62 84.85 -58.36
C GLY A 20 16.07 84.46 -58.70
N PHE A 21 17.06 84.88 -57.91
CA PHE A 21 18.50 84.70 -58.21
C PHE A 21 19.33 84.09 -57.08
N MET A 22 18.70 83.39 -56.13
CA MET A 22 19.44 82.40 -55.32
C MET A 22 19.46 81.07 -56.07
N PRO A 23 20.62 80.40 -56.23
CA PRO A 23 20.68 79.10 -56.88
C PRO A 23 19.90 78.07 -56.05
N ALA A 24 18.82 77.55 -56.61
CA ALA A 24 17.93 76.55 -55.98
C ALA A 24 18.60 75.20 -55.63
N ILE A 25 19.91 75.09 -55.87
CA ILE A 25 20.76 73.94 -55.55
C ILE A 25 21.34 74.08 -54.13
N ALA A 26 21.52 75.32 -53.62
CA ALA A 26 22.13 75.56 -52.31
C ALA A 26 21.16 75.37 -51.13
N LEU A 27 19.85 75.45 -51.35
CA LEU A 27 18.84 75.31 -50.29
C LEU A 27 18.34 73.86 -50.07
N ALA A 28 18.89 72.89 -50.81
CA ALA A 28 18.57 71.47 -50.66
C ALA A 28 19.61 70.70 -49.80
N ALA A 29 20.68 71.37 -49.36
CA ALA A 29 21.83 70.73 -48.71
C ALA A 29 21.81 70.78 -47.15
N GLU A 30 20.93 71.57 -46.53
CA GLU A 30 20.96 71.84 -45.07
C GLU A 30 19.75 71.27 -44.29
N LEU A 31 19.10 70.21 -44.78
CA LEU A 31 17.87 69.67 -44.14
C LEU A 31 17.73 68.15 -44.07
N ASN A 32 18.74 67.37 -44.50
CA ASN A 32 18.72 65.89 -44.48
C ASN A 32 20.06 65.25 -44.04
N SER A 33 20.86 65.94 -43.22
CA SER A 33 22.04 65.31 -42.60
C SER A 33 21.61 64.59 -41.31
N PHE A 34 21.23 63.32 -41.47
CA PHE A 34 20.76 62.46 -40.40
C PHE A 34 21.94 61.85 -39.63
N HIS A 35 22.48 62.58 -38.67
CA HIS A 35 23.70 62.20 -37.97
C HIS A 35 23.48 61.28 -36.76
N LEU A 36 24.41 60.35 -36.54
CA LEU A 36 24.52 59.56 -35.31
C LEU A 36 25.29 60.32 -34.21
N TRP A 37 24.55 60.78 -33.20
CA TRP A 37 25.13 61.45 -32.03
C TRP A 37 25.35 60.45 -30.90
N VAL A 38 26.56 60.43 -30.35
CA VAL A 38 26.93 59.62 -29.19
C VAL A 38 27.71 60.50 -28.21
N ASN A 39 27.27 60.59 -26.96
CA ASN A 39 27.99 61.32 -25.90
C ASN A 39 28.28 62.81 -26.23
N GLU A 40 27.32 63.50 -26.88
CA GLU A 40 27.41 64.88 -27.43
C GLU A 40 28.34 65.06 -28.64
N VAL A 41 28.91 63.99 -29.19
CA VAL A 41 29.73 64.04 -30.39
C VAL A 41 28.98 63.42 -31.57
N ASP A 42 29.05 64.08 -32.72
CA ASP A 42 28.68 63.50 -33.99
C ASP A 42 29.73 62.46 -34.38
N ILE A 43 29.39 61.17 -34.32
CA ILE A 43 30.38 60.11 -34.51
C ILE A 43 30.77 59.95 -35.98
N GLU A 44 29.97 60.48 -36.91
CA GLU A 44 30.27 60.46 -38.36
C GLU A 44 31.25 61.57 -38.77
N GLU A 45 31.41 62.61 -37.94
CA GLU A 45 32.44 63.64 -38.09
C GLU A 45 33.72 63.34 -37.27
N ALA A 46 33.71 62.28 -36.45
CA ALA A 46 34.85 61.88 -35.62
C ALA A 46 35.94 61.16 -36.45
N ALA A 47 37.20 61.29 -36.01
CA ALA A 47 38.31 60.56 -36.63
C ALA A 47 38.07 59.04 -36.53
N ASP A 48 38.24 58.34 -37.66
CA ASP A 48 37.96 56.90 -37.81
C ASP A 48 36.57 56.48 -37.28
N ASN A 49 35.58 57.38 -37.36
CA ASN A 49 34.24 57.25 -36.80
C ASN A 49 34.21 56.73 -35.34
N THR A 50 35.20 57.16 -34.53
CA THR A 50 35.45 56.56 -33.21
C THR A 50 35.68 57.62 -32.15
N ILE A 51 35.02 57.46 -30.99
CA ILE A 51 35.13 58.37 -29.84
C ILE A 51 35.43 57.60 -28.55
N ALA A 52 36.10 58.29 -27.61
CA ALA A 52 36.33 57.78 -26.26
C ALA A 52 35.10 58.01 -25.36
N CYS A 53 34.68 56.96 -24.67
CA CYS A 53 33.55 56.96 -23.75
C CYS A 53 34.03 56.44 -22.38
N GLY A 54 34.55 57.35 -21.55
CA GLY A 54 35.22 57.00 -20.29
C GLY A 54 36.50 56.21 -20.56
N ASN A 55 36.57 54.98 -20.06
CA ASN A 55 37.69 54.06 -20.27
C ASN A 55 37.53 53.16 -21.52
N GLY A 56 36.36 53.20 -22.16
CA GLY A 56 36.05 52.43 -23.37
C GLY A 56 35.84 53.30 -24.59
N THR A 57 35.29 52.73 -25.66
CA THR A 57 35.09 53.39 -26.95
C THR A 57 33.70 53.14 -27.52
N ALA A 58 33.22 54.11 -28.29
CA ALA A 58 32.15 53.92 -29.26
C ALA A 58 32.73 54.11 -30.67
N SER A 59 32.39 53.20 -31.60
CA SER A 59 32.90 53.21 -32.98
C SER A 59 31.78 52.86 -33.95
N TYR A 60 31.67 53.58 -35.08
CA TYR A 60 30.55 53.45 -36.02
C TYR A 60 30.99 53.05 -37.44
N ASP A 61 30.46 51.90 -37.89
CA ASP A 61 30.57 51.45 -39.29
C ASP A 61 29.30 51.82 -40.05
N SER A 62 29.41 52.80 -40.95
CA SER A 62 28.33 53.26 -41.83
C SER A 62 28.00 52.33 -43.00
N VAL A 63 28.84 51.33 -43.29
CA VAL A 63 28.55 50.30 -44.31
C VAL A 63 27.54 49.29 -43.78
N THR A 64 27.65 48.92 -42.49
CA THR A 64 26.74 47.98 -41.83
C THR A 64 25.67 48.65 -40.95
N ASN A 65 25.76 49.97 -40.76
CA ASN A 65 25.00 50.73 -39.75
C ASN A 65 25.16 50.14 -38.35
N THR A 66 26.40 49.87 -37.94
CA THR A 66 26.73 49.26 -36.66
C THR A 66 27.50 50.22 -35.76
N LEU A 67 26.89 50.62 -34.64
CA LEU A 67 27.55 51.28 -33.52
C LEU A 67 28.07 50.22 -32.54
N THR A 68 29.39 50.02 -32.51
CA THR A 68 30.02 49.14 -31.51
C THR A 68 30.33 49.93 -30.25
N LEU A 69 29.80 49.47 -29.11
CA LEU A 69 30.14 49.96 -27.77
C LEU A 69 31.05 48.95 -27.08
N ASN A 70 32.29 49.36 -26.75
CA ASN A 70 33.28 48.50 -26.11
C ASN A 70 33.70 49.08 -24.76
N ASN A 71 33.18 48.50 -23.67
CA ASN A 71 33.37 48.98 -22.29
C ASN A 71 33.07 50.49 -22.11
N ALA A 72 32.15 51.01 -22.91
CA ALA A 72 31.86 52.43 -23.04
C ALA A 72 31.09 52.97 -21.82
N THR A 73 31.56 54.08 -21.26
CA THR A 73 30.83 54.88 -20.27
C THR A 73 30.38 56.18 -20.92
N ILE A 74 29.08 56.29 -21.18
CA ILE A 74 28.43 57.47 -21.78
C ILE A 74 27.67 58.19 -20.67
N ASN A 75 28.02 59.46 -20.43
CA ASN A 75 27.45 60.26 -19.34
C ASN A 75 27.10 61.70 -19.74
N LYS A 76 27.07 61.97 -21.05
CA LYS A 76 26.66 63.23 -21.65
C LYS A 76 25.62 63.00 -22.73
N GLY A 77 24.97 64.08 -23.15
CA GLY A 77 23.93 64.07 -24.16
C GLY A 77 22.56 63.86 -23.57
N ASN A 78 21.58 64.49 -24.22
CA ASN A 78 20.17 64.21 -24.03
C ASN A 78 19.47 64.33 -25.39
N PRO A 79 19.20 63.22 -26.10
CA PRO A 79 19.52 61.83 -25.74
C PRO A 79 21.03 61.54 -25.70
N ALA A 80 21.45 60.51 -24.95
CA ALA A 80 22.86 60.12 -24.85
C ALA A 80 23.38 59.37 -26.10
N ILE A 81 22.50 58.60 -26.76
CA ILE A 81 22.65 58.14 -28.15
C ILE A 81 21.40 58.60 -28.93
N ARG A 82 21.60 59.27 -30.07
CA ARG A 82 20.51 59.73 -30.95
C ARG A 82 20.81 59.40 -32.41
N TYR A 83 19.87 58.77 -33.10
CA TYR A 83 19.94 58.52 -34.54
C TYR A 83 18.60 58.79 -35.22
N THR A 84 18.64 59.38 -36.42
CA THR A 84 17.44 59.80 -37.17
C THR A 84 17.41 59.29 -38.60
N SER A 85 18.40 58.50 -39.07
CA SER A 85 18.53 58.09 -40.48
C SER A 85 17.90 56.74 -40.84
N GLY A 86 17.58 55.88 -39.87
CA GLY A 86 17.03 54.55 -40.14
C GLY A 86 17.40 53.50 -39.11
N SER A 87 17.58 52.25 -39.56
CA SER A 87 17.95 51.12 -38.71
C SER A 87 19.38 51.26 -38.18
N LEU A 88 19.60 50.86 -36.93
CA LEU A 88 20.91 50.87 -36.29
C LEU A 88 21.12 49.56 -35.53
N THR A 89 22.30 48.96 -35.67
CA THR A 89 22.75 47.86 -34.82
C THR A 89 23.68 48.40 -33.74
N ILE A 90 23.30 48.28 -32.48
CA ILE A 90 24.17 48.55 -31.32
C ILE A 90 24.82 47.23 -30.90
N LYS A 91 26.08 47.07 -31.26
CA LYS A 91 26.88 45.89 -30.95
C LYS A 91 27.61 46.08 -29.62
N LEU A 92 27.30 45.24 -28.65
CA LEU A 92 27.81 45.33 -27.28
C LEU A 92 29.05 44.45 -27.11
N GLN A 93 30.13 45.04 -26.62
CA GLN A 93 31.37 44.37 -26.22
C GLN A 93 31.77 44.82 -24.80
N GLY A 94 32.15 43.86 -23.96
CA GLY A 94 32.43 44.14 -22.55
C GLY A 94 31.22 44.73 -21.81
N ASN A 95 31.45 45.58 -20.82
CA ASN A 95 30.38 46.15 -19.99
C ASN A 95 30.16 47.64 -20.29
N ASN A 96 29.03 47.97 -20.92
CA ASN A 96 28.72 49.33 -21.35
C ASN A 96 27.72 49.98 -20.39
N THR A 97 27.86 51.28 -20.11
CA THR A 97 26.99 52.03 -19.21
C THR A 97 26.59 53.37 -19.83
N ILE A 98 25.30 53.64 -19.87
CA ILE A 98 24.71 54.95 -20.17
C ILE A 98 24.11 55.51 -18.88
N THR A 99 24.45 56.75 -18.52
CA THR A 99 23.83 57.48 -17.41
C THR A 99 23.41 58.86 -17.88
N CYS A 100 22.11 59.15 -17.86
CA CYS A 100 21.55 60.34 -18.50
C CYS A 100 20.49 61.03 -17.63
N ALA A 101 20.31 62.34 -17.82
CA ALA A 101 19.40 63.16 -17.01
C ALA A 101 17.94 63.13 -17.50
N ASP A 102 17.69 62.57 -18.68
CA ASP A 102 16.39 62.45 -19.34
C ASP A 102 16.44 61.20 -20.24
N ARG A 103 16.66 61.29 -21.56
CA ARG A 103 16.66 60.12 -22.46
C ARG A 103 18.02 59.43 -22.61
N GLY A 104 18.01 58.10 -22.57
CA GLY A 104 19.19 57.27 -22.80
C GLY A 104 19.49 57.10 -24.30
N ILE A 105 18.76 56.19 -24.94
CA ILE A 105 18.82 55.96 -26.38
C ILE A 105 17.52 56.46 -27.00
N TYR A 106 17.61 57.32 -28.00
CA TYR A 106 16.45 57.79 -28.76
C TYR A 106 16.66 57.58 -30.26
N MET A 107 15.70 56.92 -30.89
CA MET A 107 15.68 56.75 -32.34
C MET A 107 14.30 57.11 -32.88
N MET A 108 14.28 57.74 -34.05
CA MET A 108 13.05 58.07 -34.75
C MET A 108 13.25 57.86 -36.25
N SER A 109 12.21 57.36 -36.93
CA SER A 109 12.15 57.35 -38.38
C SER A 109 11.05 58.26 -38.90
N SER A 110 11.36 59.02 -39.96
CA SER A 110 10.35 59.72 -40.78
C SER A 110 9.65 58.78 -41.77
N GLU A 111 10.16 57.56 -41.96
CA GLU A 111 9.52 56.50 -42.75
C GLU A 111 8.71 55.60 -41.80
N ASN A 112 7.42 55.40 -42.09
CA ASN A 112 6.47 54.85 -41.12
C ASN A 112 6.53 53.33 -40.87
N VAL A 113 7.39 52.56 -41.56
CA VAL A 113 7.44 51.08 -41.42
C VAL A 113 8.84 50.52 -41.72
N GLY A 114 9.26 49.50 -40.97
CA GLY A 114 10.31 48.56 -41.39
C GLY A 114 11.75 48.93 -41.02
N LYS A 115 11.96 49.86 -40.09
CA LYS A 115 13.27 50.10 -39.48
C LYS A 115 13.43 49.30 -38.18
N THR A 116 14.66 49.08 -37.75
CA THR A 116 14.97 48.33 -36.53
C THR A 116 16.11 48.97 -35.74
N LEU A 117 15.90 49.17 -34.44
CA LEU A 117 16.98 49.28 -33.45
C LEU A 117 17.32 47.87 -32.96
N ARG A 118 18.50 47.37 -33.31
CA ARG A 118 18.98 46.05 -32.91
C ARG A 118 20.03 46.16 -31.82
N PHE A 119 19.93 45.36 -30.77
CA PHE A 119 20.99 45.11 -29.81
C PHE A 119 21.51 43.69 -30.02
N GLU A 120 22.83 43.52 -30.11
CA GLU A 120 23.47 42.22 -30.27
C GLU A 120 24.91 42.24 -29.73
N GLY A 121 25.56 41.08 -29.76
CA GLY A 121 26.93 40.92 -29.30
C GLY A 121 27.02 40.34 -27.89
N ASP A 122 28.23 39.96 -27.53
CA ASP A 122 28.61 39.17 -26.37
C ASP A 122 28.88 40.04 -25.11
N GLY A 123 28.64 41.34 -25.19
CA GLY A 123 28.70 42.28 -24.07
C GLY A 123 27.36 42.58 -23.40
N SER A 124 27.41 43.49 -22.42
CA SER A 124 26.25 44.00 -21.69
C SER A 124 26.06 45.50 -21.85
N LEU A 125 24.83 45.97 -21.61
CA LEU A 125 24.47 47.38 -21.56
C LEU A 125 23.64 47.68 -20.30
N THR A 126 24.13 48.57 -19.45
CA THR A 126 23.34 49.18 -18.36
C THR A 126 22.89 50.58 -18.77
N VAL A 127 21.60 50.90 -18.66
CA VAL A 127 21.07 52.25 -18.89
C VAL A 127 20.39 52.78 -17.63
N ASN A 128 20.90 53.89 -17.10
CA ASN A 128 20.32 54.63 -15.97
C ASN A 128 19.80 55.96 -16.48
N ALA A 129 18.48 56.07 -16.63
CA ALA A 129 17.78 57.23 -17.13
C ALA A 129 16.82 57.78 -16.07
N LYS A 130 16.54 59.09 -16.14
CA LYS A 130 15.39 59.68 -15.43
C LYS A 130 14.15 59.69 -16.31
N GLY A 131 14.33 60.02 -17.58
CA GLY A 131 13.35 59.91 -18.66
C GLY A 131 13.34 58.50 -19.26
N ASP A 132 12.82 58.38 -20.48
CA ASP A 132 12.77 57.11 -21.21
C ASP A 132 14.19 56.56 -21.44
N ALA A 133 14.45 55.32 -21.00
CA ALA A 133 15.80 54.77 -21.08
C ALA A 133 16.16 54.36 -22.52
N ILE A 134 15.26 53.67 -23.22
CA ILE A 134 15.38 53.34 -24.65
C ILE A 134 14.03 53.67 -25.31
N GLN A 135 14.00 54.60 -26.26
CA GLN A 135 12.82 54.95 -27.04
C GLN A 135 13.13 54.88 -28.53
N ALA A 136 12.26 54.21 -29.28
CA ALA A 136 12.35 54.01 -30.70
C ALA A 136 10.98 54.25 -31.36
N ASP A 137 10.84 55.34 -32.11
CA ASP A 137 9.58 55.79 -32.72
C ASP A 137 9.46 55.31 -34.17
N ASN A 138 8.32 54.70 -34.52
CA ASN A 138 7.98 54.10 -35.81
C ASN A 138 8.96 52.99 -36.27
N MET A 139 9.51 52.23 -35.32
CA MET A 139 10.49 51.19 -35.61
C MET A 139 10.49 50.05 -34.58
N ASP A 140 10.90 48.87 -35.04
CA ASP A 140 11.02 47.68 -34.19
C ASP A 140 12.25 47.77 -33.28
N ILE A 141 12.17 47.18 -32.09
CA ILE A 141 13.33 46.91 -31.23
C ILE A 141 13.59 45.41 -31.22
N VAL A 142 14.83 45.00 -31.48
CA VAL A 142 15.24 43.58 -31.40
C VAL A 142 16.47 43.42 -30.50
N ILE A 143 16.32 42.71 -29.39
CA ILE A 143 17.37 42.36 -28.45
C ILE A 143 17.76 40.90 -28.70
N ASN A 144 19.01 40.66 -29.11
CA ASN A 144 19.43 39.41 -29.74
C ASN A 144 20.67 38.83 -29.05
N GLY A 145 20.45 37.93 -28.08
CA GLY A 145 21.50 37.19 -27.37
C GLY A 145 22.43 38.02 -26.46
N CYS A 146 22.03 39.24 -26.08
CA CYS A 146 22.83 40.17 -25.29
C CYS A 146 22.13 40.59 -23.99
N ASN A 147 22.89 41.12 -23.03
CA ASN A 147 22.40 41.41 -21.68
C ASN A 147 22.08 42.90 -21.49
N LEU A 148 20.82 43.24 -21.19
CA LEU A 148 20.36 44.61 -20.99
C LEU A 148 19.84 44.82 -19.57
N LYS A 149 20.38 45.82 -18.85
CA LYS A 149 19.91 46.22 -17.52
C LYS A 149 19.45 47.68 -17.54
N ILE A 150 18.14 47.87 -17.48
CA ILE A 150 17.48 49.16 -17.71
C ILE A 150 16.85 49.67 -16.40
N SER A 151 17.10 50.94 -16.09
CA SER A 151 16.53 51.65 -14.95
C SER A 151 16.05 53.04 -15.41
N ALA A 152 14.74 53.27 -15.42
CA ALA A 152 14.11 54.53 -15.83
C ALA A 152 13.29 55.13 -14.66
N SER A 153 13.83 56.10 -13.92
CA SER A 153 13.30 56.43 -12.58
C SER A 153 11.88 57.04 -12.56
N SER A 154 11.42 57.63 -13.66
CA SER A 154 10.15 58.39 -13.69
C SER A 154 9.36 58.21 -14.98
N PHE A 155 9.88 57.42 -15.91
CA PHE A 155 9.36 57.20 -17.26
C PHE A 155 9.55 55.73 -17.65
N SER A 156 9.32 55.39 -18.92
CA SER A 156 9.28 54.00 -19.39
C SER A 156 10.67 53.42 -19.66
N GLY A 157 10.76 52.09 -19.62
CA GLY A 157 12.01 51.35 -19.81
C GLY A 157 12.45 51.27 -21.27
N ILE A 158 11.83 50.37 -22.03
CA ILE A 158 12.14 50.10 -23.44
C ILE A 158 10.87 50.28 -24.28
N ASN A 159 10.85 51.30 -25.13
CA ASN A 159 9.68 51.68 -25.93
C ASN A 159 9.92 51.51 -27.44
N SER A 160 9.11 50.66 -28.07
CA SER A 160 8.93 50.60 -29.53
C SER A 160 7.53 51.15 -29.87
N TRP A 161 7.44 52.47 -30.03
CA TRP A 161 6.20 53.16 -30.39
C TRP A 161 5.95 52.97 -31.89
N GLY A 162 4.74 52.57 -32.27
CA GLY A 162 4.40 52.18 -33.65
C GLY A 162 5.16 50.96 -34.18
N GLY A 163 5.86 50.19 -33.33
CA GLY A 163 6.71 49.06 -33.72
C GLY A 163 6.54 47.82 -32.84
N ARG A 164 7.28 46.76 -33.18
CA ARG A 164 7.32 45.50 -32.43
C ARG A 164 8.59 45.42 -31.57
N LEU A 165 8.45 44.97 -30.34
CA LEU A 165 9.60 44.63 -29.49
C LEU A 165 9.84 43.12 -29.48
N THR A 166 11.09 42.70 -29.72
CA THR A 166 11.50 41.28 -29.75
C THR A 166 12.71 41.05 -28.87
N VAL A 167 12.64 40.05 -27.98
CA VAL A 167 13.75 39.55 -27.16
C VAL A 167 13.99 38.09 -27.56
N GLN A 168 15.21 37.76 -28.01
CA GLN A 168 15.48 36.45 -28.61
C GLN A 168 16.91 35.93 -28.38
N ASN A 169 17.08 34.62 -28.62
CA ASN A 169 18.37 33.93 -28.76
C ASN A 169 19.27 33.99 -27.50
N GLY A 170 18.71 33.75 -26.32
CA GLY A 170 19.46 33.73 -25.05
C GLY A 170 19.71 35.11 -24.44
N ALA A 171 18.93 36.13 -24.84
CA ALA A 171 19.02 37.45 -24.23
C ALA A 171 18.54 37.42 -22.76
N ASP A 172 19.18 38.23 -21.92
CA ASP A 172 18.82 38.44 -20.51
C ASP A 172 18.51 39.93 -20.30
N VAL A 173 17.25 40.25 -20.00
CA VAL A 173 16.75 41.63 -19.98
C VAL A 173 16.10 41.93 -18.64
N THR A 174 16.75 42.80 -17.84
CA THR A 174 16.18 43.35 -16.61
C THR A 174 15.69 44.78 -16.86
N VAL A 175 14.44 45.10 -16.53
CA VAL A 175 13.88 46.46 -16.64
C VAL A 175 13.18 46.88 -15.35
N ASN A 176 13.57 48.03 -14.80
CA ASN A 176 12.86 48.69 -13.69
C ASN A 176 12.49 50.10 -14.13
N SER A 177 11.21 50.45 -14.06
CA SER A 177 10.73 51.74 -14.59
C SER A 177 9.64 52.41 -13.75
N GLY A 178 9.55 53.73 -13.86
CA GLY A 178 8.53 54.55 -13.22
C GLY A 178 7.20 54.59 -13.99
N LEU A 179 7.24 54.29 -15.29
CA LEU A 179 6.09 54.00 -16.16
C LEU A 179 6.32 52.62 -16.84
N SER A 180 5.67 52.33 -17.97
CA SER A 180 5.71 50.99 -18.60
C SER A 180 7.14 50.46 -18.82
N ALA A 181 7.37 49.19 -18.48
CA ALA A 181 8.71 48.60 -18.58
C ALA A 181 9.07 48.24 -20.03
N ILE A 182 8.17 47.55 -20.73
CA ILE A 182 8.38 47.07 -22.10
C ILE A 182 7.16 47.41 -22.94
N VAL A 183 7.33 48.30 -23.91
CA VAL A 183 6.30 48.70 -24.86
C VAL A 183 6.70 48.23 -26.26
N GLY A 184 5.80 47.51 -26.91
CA GLY A 184 5.86 47.19 -28.33
C GLY A 184 4.45 47.22 -28.88
N GLU A 185 4.03 48.37 -29.42
CA GLU A 185 2.62 48.58 -29.79
C GLU A 185 2.11 47.55 -30.80
N ASN A 186 2.92 47.17 -31.79
CA ASN A 186 2.59 46.13 -32.77
C ASN A 186 2.96 44.71 -32.30
N GLY A 187 3.14 44.53 -30.99
CA GLY A 187 3.37 43.24 -30.33
C GLY A 187 4.69 43.14 -29.59
N ILE A 188 4.76 42.18 -28.69
CA ILE A 188 5.95 41.80 -27.95
C ILE A 188 6.23 40.31 -28.25
N ALA A 189 7.46 39.97 -28.64
CA ALA A 189 7.93 38.58 -28.74
C ALA A 189 9.07 38.34 -27.73
N ILE A 190 9.00 37.25 -26.98
CA ILE A 190 10.07 36.77 -26.11
C ILE A 190 10.27 35.28 -26.44
N THR A 191 11.44 34.92 -26.96
CA THR A 191 11.75 33.56 -27.44
C THR A 191 13.13 33.11 -26.97
N ASP A 192 13.26 31.91 -26.40
CA ASP A 192 14.53 31.34 -25.94
C ASP A 192 15.33 32.31 -25.01
N SER A 193 14.65 33.10 -24.17
CA SER A 193 15.25 34.25 -23.46
C SER A 193 14.69 34.44 -22.03
N THR A 194 15.37 35.27 -21.23
CA THR A 194 14.96 35.64 -19.87
C THR A 194 14.59 37.13 -19.80
N VAL A 195 13.46 37.45 -19.18
CA VAL A 195 13.03 38.84 -18.93
C VAL A 195 12.54 39.01 -17.50
N GLU A 196 13.13 39.95 -16.76
CA GLU A 196 12.62 40.42 -15.47
C GLU A 196 12.23 41.89 -15.61
N ALA A 197 10.95 42.22 -15.38
CA ALA A 197 10.43 43.55 -15.62
C ALA A 197 9.51 44.00 -14.47
N ALA A 198 9.74 45.20 -13.96
CA ALA A 198 8.96 45.77 -12.87
C ALA A 198 8.62 47.25 -13.09
N VAL A 199 7.38 47.63 -12.76
CA VAL A 199 6.96 49.04 -12.69
C VAL A 199 6.69 49.44 -11.25
N SER A 200 7.26 50.57 -10.82
CA SER A 200 7.22 51.03 -9.42
C SER A 200 6.20 52.12 -9.14
N SER A 201 5.55 52.69 -10.16
CA SER A 201 4.61 53.80 -10.02
C SER A 201 3.65 53.91 -11.22
N GLY A 202 2.55 54.63 -11.02
CA GLY A 202 1.70 55.13 -12.09
C GLY A 202 0.71 54.14 -12.69
N GLU A 203 -0.21 54.69 -13.48
CA GLU A 203 -1.25 53.95 -14.21
C GLU A 203 -0.68 53.35 -15.50
N THR A 204 0.14 52.31 -15.36
CA THR A 204 0.84 51.70 -16.50
C THR A 204 0.96 50.18 -16.37
N ASN A 205 1.22 49.52 -17.49
CA ASN A 205 1.43 48.08 -17.59
C ASN A 205 2.93 47.76 -17.52
N VAL A 206 3.33 46.57 -17.05
CA VAL A 206 4.73 46.14 -17.24
C VAL A 206 4.99 45.89 -18.72
N PHE A 207 4.13 45.11 -19.37
CA PHE A 207 4.15 44.86 -20.82
C PHE A 207 2.92 45.48 -21.50
N TYR A 208 3.12 46.26 -22.56
CA TYR A 208 2.05 46.92 -23.31
C TYR A 208 2.17 46.70 -24.83
N ALA A 209 1.14 46.09 -25.43
CA ALA A 209 1.02 45.87 -26.87
C ALA A 209 -0.41 46.15 -27.39
N SER A 210 -0.63 47.35 -27.94
CA SER A 210 -1.96 47.87 -28.31
C SER A 210 -2.56 47.29 -29.58
N ASN A 211 -1.73 47.08 -30.59
CA ASN A 211 -2.11 46.64 -31.93
C ASN A 211 -1.57 45.24 -32.25
N GLY A 212 -0.97 44.54 -31.28
CA GLY A 212 -0.35 43.23 -31.48
C GLY A 212 -0.33 42.34 -30.23
N GLU A 213 0.03 41.08 -30.44
CA GLU A 213 0.04 40.07 -29.39
C GLU A 213 1.32 40.10 -28.54
N VAL A 214 1.20 39.71 -27.27
CA VAL A 214 2.33 39.31 -26.42
C VAL A 214 2.54 37.80 -26.60
N MET A 215 3.67 37.40 -27.19
CA MET A 215 4.04 36.01 -27.42
C MET A 215 5.29 35.64 -26.63
N ILE A 216 5.19 34.61 -25.79
CA ILE A 216 6.26 34.09 -24.94
C ILE A 216 6.45 32.60 -25.27
N LYS A 217 7.67 32.21 -25.66
CA LYS A 217 8.02 30.87 -26.16
C LYS A 217 9.37 30.42 -25.58
N ASN A 218 9.44 29.23 -24.98
CA ASN A 218 10.65 28.68 -24.33
C ASN A 218 11.44 29.72 -23.51
N SER A 219 10.73 30.54 -22.74
CA SER A 219 11.29 31.73 -22.08
C SER A 219 10.89 31.81 -20.61
N ILE A 220 11.73 32.46 -19.80
CA ILE A 220 11.46 32.77 -18.40
C ILE A 220 11.09 34.25 -18.32
N VAL A 221 9.89 34.56 -17.82
CA VAL A 221 9.39 35.94 -17.71
C VAL A 221 8.87 36.18 -16.31
N ASN A 222 9.37 37.22 -15.65
CA ASN A 222 8.87 37.70 -14.37
C ASN A 222 8.43 39.16 -14.54
N ALA A 223 7.12 39.40 -14.55
CA ALA A 223 6.52 40.72 -14.70
C ALA A 223 5.82 41.13 -13.39
N LYS A 224 6.16 42.31 -12.85
CA LYS A 224 5.60 42.79 -11.57
C LYS A 224 5.15 44.25 -11.63
N ALA A 225 3.85 44.49 -11.51
CA ALA A 225 3.31 45.81 -11.24
C ALA A 225 3.23 46.04 -9.72
N ALA A 226 4.06 46.94 -9.20
CA ALA A 226 4.15 47.24 -7.77
C ALA A 226 3.41 48.53 -7.36
N ALA A 227 2.71 49.19 -8.30
CA ALA A 227 1.92 50.39 -8.03
C ALA A 227 0.44 50.05 -7.76
N GLU A 228 -0.16 50.72 -6.78
CA GLU A 228 -1.57 50.53 -6.39
C GLU A 228 -2.57 50.93 -7.49
N ASN A 229 -2.18 51.73 -8.48
CA ASN A 229 -3.04 52.12 -9.59
C ASN A 229 -2.56 51.59 -10.95
N ALA A 230 -1.69 50.58 -10.96
CA ALA A 230 -1.20 49.98 -12.19
C ALA A 230 -2.32 49.38 -13.05
N TYR A 231 -2.21 49.57 -14.37
CA TYR A 231 -3.00 48.82 -15.35
C TYR A 231 -2.53 47.35 -15.39
N PRO A 232 -3.23 46.43 -16.08
CA PRO A 232 -2.89 45.02 -16.08
C PRO A 232 -1.41 44.74 -16.32
N THR A 233 -0.81 43.86 -15.53
CA THR A 233 0.66 43.68 -15.53
C THR A 233 1.19 43.32 -16.92
N ILE A 234 0.51 42.40 -17.62
CA ILE A 234 0.71 42.11 -19.04
C ILE A 234 -0.58 42.44 -19.78
N TRP A 235 -0.49 43.34 -20.77
CA TRP A 235 -1.59 43.71 -21.63
C TRP A 235 -1.21 43.61 -23.10
N GLY A 236 -2.01 42.88 -23.87
CA GLY A 236 -1.79 42.66 -25.30
C GLY A 236 -3.08 42.32 -26.02
N SER A 237 -3.17 42.65 -27.31
CA SER A 237 -4.37 42.35 -28.11
C SER A 237 -4.70 40.86 -28.16
N GLY A 238 -3.70 40.00 -28.01
CA GLY A 238 -3.76 38.59 -27.63
C GLY A 238 -2.57 38.25 -26.73
N ILE A 239 -2.67 37.22 -25.89
CA ILE A 239 -1.54 36.72 -25.07
C ILE A 239 -1.34 35.24 -25.35
N LYS A 240 -0.12 34.84 -25.72
CA LYS A 240 0.24 33.44 -26.01
C LYS A 240 1.49 33.05 -25.24
N ILE A 241 1.37 32.05 -24.37
CA ILE A 241 2.46 31.49 -23.58
C ILE A 241 2.63 30.04 -24.00
N SER A 242 3.84 29.66 -24.42
CA SER A 242 4.06 28.42 -25.18
C SER A 242 5.41 27.75 -24.92
N ASP A 243 5.51 26.47 -25.29
CA ASP A 243 6.75 25.71 -25.44
C ASP A 243 7.69 25.80 -24.23
N ASN A 244 7.29 25.24 -23.08
CA ASN A 244 8.07 25.19 -21.84
C ASN A 244 8.42 26.56 -21.24
N SER A 245 7.69 27.62 -21.62
CA SER A 245 7.81 28.93 -20.96
C SER A 245 7.40 28.88 -19.50
N LYS A 246 8.00 29.75 -18.69
CA LYS A 246 7.65 29.96 -17.27
C LYS A 246 7.39 31.45 -17.07
N VAL A 247 6.13 31.80 -16.82
CA VAL A 247 5.69 33.19 -16.71
C VAL A 247 5.12 33.44 -15.31
N THR A 248 5.72 34.37 -14.58
CA THR A 248 5.18 34.93 -13.35
C THR A 248 4.65 36.32 -13.65
N ALA A 249 3.38 36.60 -13.36
CA ALA A 249 2.78 37.92 -13.49
C ALA A 249 2.10 38.31 -12.18
N VAL A 250 2.49 39.46 -11.60
CA VAL A 250 1.99 39.94 -10.32
C VAL A 250 1.49 41.37 -10.44
N SER A 251 0.19 41.56 -10.20
CA SER A 251 -0.45 42.87 -10.03
C SER A 251 -0.92 43.05 -8.59
N LEU A 252 -0.91 44.29 -8.09
CA LEU A 252 -1.35 44.61 -6.73
C LEU A 252 -2.79 45.12 -6.62
N ASN A 253 -3.44 45.52 -7.72
CA ASN A 253 -4.80 46.11 -7.68
C ASN A 253 -5.66 45.89 -8.95
N THR A 254 -5.09 45.30 -10.01
CA THR A 254 -5.78 45.01 -11.28
C THR A 254 -5.32 43.65 -11.81
N ASN A 255 -5.63 43.28 -13.05
CA ASN A 255 -5.32 41.95 -13.58
C ASN A 255 -3.80 41.69 -13.70
N ALA A 256 -3.38 40.43 -13.55
CA ALA A 256 -2.01 40.05 -13.91
C ALA A 256 -1.87 39.97 -15.44
N LEU A 257 -2.83 39.33 -16.11
CA LEU A 257 -2.96 39.29 -17.57
C LEU A 257 -4.32 39.87 -17.98
N PHE A 258 -4.34 40.74 -18.98
CA PHE A 258 -5.57 41.15 -19.66
C PHE A 258 -5.42 41.06 -21.19
N SER A 259 -6.44 40.54 -21.87
CA SER A 259 -6.54 40.63 -23.32
C SER A 259 -7.97 40.89 -23.82
N PRO A 260 -8.15 41.76 -24.85
CA PRO A 260 -9.44 41.93 -25.50
C PRO A 260 -9.79 40.78 -26.47
N ASN A 261 -8.84 39.92 -26.87
CA ASN A 261 -9.11 38.73 -27.68
C ASN A 261 -8.85 37.44 -26.88
N VAL A 262 -7.78 36.69 -27.16
CA VAL A 262 -7.55 35.35 -26.60
C VAL A 262 -6.33 35.33 -25.68
N ILE A 263 -6.44 34.62 -24.56
CA ILE A 263 -5.30 34.23 -23.73
C ILE A 263 -5.10 32.71 -23.88
N ALA A 264 -3.98 32.29 -24.44
CA ALA A 264 -3.66 30.88 -24.66
C ALA A 264 -2.37 30.47 -23.92
N VAL A 265 -2.41 29.35 -23.18
CA VAL A 265 -1.28 28.79 -22.44
C VAL A 265 -1.09 27.32 -22.82
N SER A 266 -0.02 27.02 -23.57
CA SER A 266 0.21 25.69 -24.18
C SER A 266 1.58 25.11 -23.84
N ASN A 267 1.61 23.90 -23.25
CA ASN A 267 2.84 23.23 -22.80
C ASN A 267 3.74 24.12 -21.93
N ALA A 268 3.17 24.95 -21.05
CA ALA A 268 3.89 26.00 -20.33
C ALA A 268 3.42 26.14 -18.86
N ALA A 269 4.13 26.95 -18.08
CA ALA A 269 3.74 27.32 -16.72
C ALA A 269 3.41 28.82 -16.63
N LEU A 270 2.24 29.14 -16.08
CA LEU A 270 1.79 30.49 -15.75
C LEU A 270 1.44 30.56 -14.26
N GLU A 271 2.03 31.51 -13.55
CA GLU A 271 1.65 31.91 -12.20
C GLU A 271 1.18 33.37 -12.24
N ALA A 272 -0.13 33.58 -12.09
CA ALA A 272 -0.80 34.87 -12.16
C ALA A 272 -1.35 35.26 -10.77
N LYS A 273 -0.97 36.44 -10.26
CA LYS A 273 -1.37 36.94 -8.94
C LYS A 273 -1.93 38.35 -9.04
N SER A 274 -3.09 38.58 -8.41
CA SER A 274 -3.91 39.78 -8.60
C SER A 274 -4.89 39.90 -7.44
N THR A 275 -5.39 41.10 -7.15
CA THR A 275 -6.49 41.32 -6.19
C THR A 275 -7.87 41.44 -6.85
N ALA A 276 -7.91 41.33 -8.17
CA ALA A 276 -9.08 41.15 -9.02
C ALA A 276 -8.86 39.90 -9.89
N TRP A 277 -9.61 39.70 -10.99
CA TRP A 277 -9.33 38.62 -11.95
C TRP A 277 -7.85 38.57 -12.38
N ALA A 278 -7.13 37.51 -11.99
CA ALA A 278 -5.72 37.36 -12.30
C ALA A 278 -5.47 37.16 -13.80
N VAL A 279 -6.35 36.39 -14.44
CA VAL A 279 -6.35 36.20 -15.90
C VAL A 279 -7.71 36.66 -16.44
N TRP A 280 -7.73 37.77 -17.19
CA TRP A 280 -8.94 38.27 -17.84
C TRP A 280 -8.79 38.22 -19.36
N SER A 281 -9.66 37.46 -20.02
CA SER A 281 -9.85 37.48 -21.47
C SER A 281 -11.26 37.91 -21.83
N ASN A 282 -11.45 38.91 -22.70
CA ASN A 282 -12.78 39.20 -23.27
C ASN A 282 -13.22 38.15 -24.31
N GLY A 283 -12.29 37.36 -24.86
CA GLY A 283 -12.56 36.21 -25.72
C GLY A 283 -12.44 34.90 -24.94
N SER A 284 -11.70 33.94 -25.48
CA SER A 284 -11.46 32.65 -24.80
C SER A 284 -10.24 32.69 -23.89
N VAL A 285 -10.23 31.79 -22.91
CA VAL A 285 -9.01 31.35 -22.22
C VAL A 285 -8.78 29.91 -22.61
N ASP A 286 -7.64 29.61 -23.23
CA ASP A 286 -7.36 28.29 -23.82
C ASP A 286 -6.10 27.68 -23.20
N ILE A 287 -6.27 26.58 -22.46
CA ILE A 287 -5.21 25.94 -21.67
C ILE A 287 -5.00 24.50 -22.17
N SER A 288 -3.76 24.14 -22.53
CA SER A 288 -3.43 22.82 -23.07
C SER A 288 -2.08 22.32 -22.55
N GLY A 289 -2.06 21.23 -21.76
CA GLY A 289 -0.82 20.63 -21.26
C GLY A 289 0.04 21.57 -20.42
N SER A 290 -0.60 22.52 -19.75
CA SER A 290 0.04 23.62 -19.04
C SER A 290 -0.32 23.60 -17.56
N THR A 291 0.59 24.09 -16.72
CA THR A 291 0.27 24.43 -15.34
C THR A 291 -0.12 25.90 -15.28
N VAL A 292 -1.36 26.21 -14.91
CA VAL A 292 -1.87 27.58 -14.75
C VAL A 292 -2.35 27.76 -13.33
N LYS A 293 -1.73 28.68 -12.59
CA LYS A 293 -2.11 29.01 -11.21
C LYS A 293 -2.51 30.47 -11.16
N ALA A 294 -3.81 30.71 -11.04
CA ALA A 294 -4.41 32.01 -10.85
C ALA A 294 -4.80 32.19 -9.38
N TYR A 295 -4.33 33.27 -8.75
CA TYR A 295 -4.56 33.58 -7.34
C TYR A 295 -5.23 34.94 -7.18
N ASP A 296 -6.36 34.98 -6.49
CA ASP A 296 -6.83 36.17 -5.77
C ASP A 296 -5.93 36.40 -4.55
N THR A 297 -5.43 37.63 -4.41
CA THR A 297 -4.65 38.13 -3.27
C THR A 297 -5.31 39.33 -2.58
N GLY A 298 -6.46 39.77 -3.09
CA GLY A 298 -7.28 40.87 -2.58
C GLY A 298 -8.35 40.41 -1.61
N GLY A 299 -8.83 39.17 -1.78
CA GLY A 299 -9.76 38.52 -0.89
C GLY A 299 -11.15 39.15 -0.96
N HIS A 300 -11.84 38.93 -2.08
CA HIS A 300 -13.29 38.72 -2.23
C HIS A 300 -13.88 39.18 -3.58
N ILE A 301 -15.05 38.61 -3.89
CA ILE A 301 -16.00 38.82 -5.00
C ILE A 301 -15.62 38.32 -6.41
N ASP A 302 -14.47 38.69 -6.97
CA ASP A 302 -14.18 38.42 -8.38
C ASP A 302 -13.58 37.01 -8.59
N ALA A 303 -13.78 36.42 -9.77
CA ALA A 303 -13.18 35.14 -10.12
C ALA A 303 -11.65 35.30 -10.36
N SER A 304 -10.85 34.27 -10.11
CA SER A 304 -9.40 34.33 -10.42
C SER A 304 -9.10 34.25 -11.92
N ILE A 305 -10.00 33.61 -12.69
CA ILE A 305 -9.95 33.49 -14.16
C ILE A 305 -11.28 33.96 -14.74
N HIS A 306 -11.23 34.87 -15.72
CA HIS A 306 -12.37 35.31 -16.53
C HIS A 306 -12.15 35.00 -18.01
N ALA A 307 -13.13 34.32 -18.61
CA ALA A 307 -13.27 34.15 -20.05
C ALA A 307 -14.62 34.73 -20.51
N GLY A 308 -14.59 35.82 -21.27
CA GLY A 308 -15.76 36.45 -21.89
C GLY A 308 -16.47 35.58 -22.94
N THR A 309 -15.89 34.42 -23.27
CA THR A 309 -16.52 33.32 -24.01
C THR A 309 -16.34 31.99 -23.25
N ALA A 310 -15.62 31.00 -23.78
CA ALA A 310 -15.38 29.73 -23.09
C ALA A 310 -13.99 29.70 -22.43
N LEU A 311 -13.87 28.94 -21.34
CA LEU A 311 -12.60 28.39 -20.86
C LEU A 311 -12.45 26.99 -21.47
N THR A 312 -11.35 26.73 -22.19
CA THR A 312 -10.98 25.38 -22.64
C THR A 312 -9.78 24.86 -21.87
N VAL A 313 -9.85 23.61 -21.42
CA VAL A 313 -8.77 22.94 -20.67
C VAL A 313 -8.53 21.57 -21.29
N SER A 314 -7.29 21.26 -21.67
CA SER A 314 -6.98 20.04 -22.42
C SER A 314 -5.60 19.46 -22.12
N ASN A 315 -5.35 18.23 -22.60
CA ASN A 315 -4.03 17.61 -22.67
C ASN A 315 -3.27 17.52 -21.33
N ASN A 316 -3.91 17.09 -20.25
CA ASN A 316 -3.30 16.98 -18.90
C ASN A 316 -2.80 18.34 -18.35
N ALA A 317 -3.57 19.40 -18.58
CA ALA A 317 -3.36 20.66 -17.88
C ALA A 317 -3.65 20.56 -16.37
N ASP A 318 -2.91 21.34 -15.59
CA ASP A 318 -3.06 21.53 -14.14
C ASP A 318 -3.48 22.99 -13.92
N VAL A 319 -4.79 23.22 -13.75
CA VAL A 319 -5.40 24.55 -13.62
C VAL A 319 -5.90 24.74 -12.20
N LEU A 320 -5.22 25.61 -11.45
CA LEU A 320 -5.64 26.10 -10.15
C LEU A 320 -6.21 27.51 -10.31
N ALA A 321 -7.46 27.67 -9.90
CA ALA A 321 -8.18 28.92 -9.84
C ALA A 321 -8.60 29.21 -8.39
N ASP A 322 -7.69 29.85 -7.65
CA ASP A 322 -7.86 30.19 -6.24
C ASP A 322 -8.56 31.55 -6.12
N GLY A 323 -9.89 31.52 -6.01
CA GLY A 323 -10.81 32.65 -6.24
C GLY A 323 -11.94 32.32 -7.23
N GLY A 324 -11.88 31.18 -7.90
CA GLY A 324 -12.95 30.67 -8.78
C GLY A 324 -12.75 31.01 -10.25
N ILE A 325 -13.71 30.59 -11.08
CA ILE A 325 -13.69 30.73 -12.55
C ILE A 325 -15.00 31.37 -13.01
N GLU A 326 -14.91 32.30 -13.95
CA GLU A 326 -16.03 32.85 -14.68
C GLU A 326 -15.82 32.58 -16.18
N ALA A 327 -16.72 31.84 -16.82
CA ALA A 327 -16.65 31.54 -18.25
C ALA A 327 -18.05 31.67 -18.86
N VAL A 328 -18.27 32.71 -19.67
CA VAL A 328 -19.60 33.13 -20.17
C VAL A 328 -20.32 32.03 -20.97
N ASN A 329 -19.58 31.18 -21.69
CA ASN A 329 -20.07 30.04 -22.46
C ASN A 329 -19.77 28.68 -21.80
N GLY A 330 -19.44 28.67 -20.51
CA GLY A 330 -19.07 27.46 -19.78
C GLY A 330 -17.59 27.07 -19.86
N ILE A 331 -17.24 26.00 -19.14
CA ILE A 331 -15.90 25.38 -19.13
C ILE A 331 -16.00 24.08 -19.91
N THR A 332 -15.16 23.88 -20.92
CA THR A 332 -15.01 22.59 -21.62
C THR A 332 -13.66 21.99 -21.30
N VAL A 333 -13.66 20.72 -20.90
CA VAL A 333 -12.46 20.00 -20.46
C VAL A 333 -12.32 18.71 -21.26
N THR A 334 -11.19 18.55 -21.95
CA THR A 334 -10.87 17.40 -22.80
C THR A 334 -9.66 16.64 -22.21
N PRO A 335 -9.86 15.50 -21.51
CA PRO A 335 -8.77 14.68 -21.00
C PRO A 335 -7.82 14.23 -22.12
N ALA A 336 -6.53 14.00 -21.83
CA ALA A 336 -5.67 13.34 -22.82
C ALA A 336 -6.06 11.87 -22.98
N ASN A 337 -5.68 11.28 -24.11
CA ASN A 337 -6.02 9.89 -24.42
C ASN A 337 -5.50 8.91 -23.34
N GLY A 338 -6.42 8.12 -22.76
CA GLY A 338 -6.10 7.17 -21.69
C GLY A 338 -5.80 7.81 -20.33
N LYS A 339 -6.27 9.04 -20.08
CA LYS A 339 -6.08 9.77 -18.84
C LYS A 339 -7.42 10.17 -18.22
N LEU A 340 -7.42 10.25 -16.89
CA LEU A 340 -8.53 10.77 -16.10
C LEU A 340 -8.18 12.18 -15.65
N ILE A 341 -9.14 13.10 -15.74
CA ILE A 341 -9.01 14.45 -15.19
C ILE A 341 -10.08 14.65 -14.11
N GLU A 342 -9.69 15.17 -12.95
CA GLU A 342 -10.63 15.62 -11.93
C GLU A 342 -10.90 17.10 -12.08
N TYR A 343 -12.19 17.46 -12.02
CA TYR A 343 -12.64 18.79 -11.60
C TYR A 343 -13.04 18.67 -10.12
N LYS A 344 -12.40 19.45 -9.26
CA LYS A 344 -12.70 19.57 -7.84
C LYS A 344 -12.96 21.04 -7.49
N ALA A 345 -14.00 21.28 -6.70
CA ALA A 345 -14.36 22.63 -6.24
C ALA A 345 -14.77 22.65 -4.77
N GLY A 346 -14.48 23.76 -4.08
CA GLY A 346 -14.74 23.98 -2.66
C GLY A 346 -14.80 25.48 -2.32
N THR A 347 -14.95 25.81 -1.03
CA THR A 347 -14.79 27.18 -0.54
C THR A 347 -13.33 27.61 -0.65
N HIS A 348 -13.07 28.90 -0.86
CA HIS A 348 -11.71 29.42 -0.92
C HIS A 348 -10.93 29.18 0.39
N GLU A 349 -11.55 29.38 1.56
CA GLU A 349 -10.87 29.29 2.86
C GLU A 349 -10.41 27.87 3.24
N GLU A 350 -11.08 26.83 2.76
CA GLU A 350 -10.70 25.44 3.03
C GLU A 350 -9.62 24.91 2.05
N GLY A 351 -9.32 25.70 1.01
CA GLY A 351 -8.32 25.39 -0.02
C GLY A 351 -8.56 24.04 -0.69
N GLU A 352 -7.47 23.43 -1.17
CA GLU A 352 -7.50 22.12 -1.84
C GLU A 352 -8.17 21.03 -0.97
N SER A 353 -7.96 21.08 0.34
CA SER A 353 -8.49 20.12 1.32
C SER A 353 -10.00 20.18 1.53
N GLY A 354 -10.66 21.30 1.26
CA GLY A 354 -12.13 21.42 1.31
C GLY A 354 -12.83 21.09 0.00
N THR A 355 -12.07 20.83 -1.07
CA THR A 355 -12.66 20.56 -2.38
C THR A 355 -13.32 19.19 -2.45
N GLN A 356 -14.34 19.07 -3.31
CA GLN A 356 -14.97 17.81 -3.65
C GLN A 356 -15.12 17.68 -5.16
N HIS A 357 -15.11 16.44 -5.66
CA HIS A 357 -15.43 16.12 -7.05
C HIS A 357 -16.78 16.71 -7.46
N ARG A 358 -16.86 17.32 -8.65
CA ARG A 358 -18.13 17.81 -9.23
C ARG A 358 -18.64 16.92 -10.35
N GLY A 359 -19.98 16.85 -10.47
CA GLY A 359 -20.64 15.93 -11.38
C GLY A 359 -20.16 14.49 -11.19
N ASN A 360 -19.68 13.88 -12.27
CA ASN A 360 -19.16 12.50 -12.27
C ASN A 360 -17.62 12.44 -12.23
N SER A 361 -16.95 13.53 -11.85
CA SER A 361 -15.49 13.64 -11.70
C SER A 361 -14.91 12.46 -10.88
N PRO A 362 -13.78 11.86 -11.29
CA PRO A 362 -12.95 12.20 -12.46
C PRO A 362 -13.53 11.69 -13.79
N TYR A 363 -13.20 12.37 -14.88
CA TYR A 363 -13.71 12.11 -16.23
C TYR A 363 -12.63 11.50 -17.14
N ASP A 364 -13.03 10.50 -17.94
CA ASP A 364 -12.22 9.81 -18.97
C ASP A 364 -12.48 10.33 -20.40
N THR A 365 -13.48 11.19 -20.53
CA THR A 365 -14.04 11.70 -21.78
C THR A 365 -14.31 13.20 -21.64
N GLU A 366 -14.51 13.89 -22.76
CA GLU A 366 -14.79 15.33 -22.77
C GLU A 366 -16.08 15.64 -22.01
N PHE A 367 -16.04 16.70 -21.19
CA PHE A 367 -17.20 17.23 -20.48
C PHE A 367 -17.25 18.75 -20.53
N THR A 368 -18.46 19.28 -20.38
CA THR A 368 -18.72 20.72 -20.30
C THR A 368 -19.60 21.02 -19.09
N PHE A 369 -19.22 22.01 -18.29
CA PHE A 369 -20.11 22.67 -17.33
C PHE A 369 -20.66 23.94 -17.98
N ALA A 370 -21.98 24.11 -17.99
CA ALA A 370 -22.59 25.36 -18.43
C ALA A 370 -22.33 26.46 -17.39
N THR A 371 -22.49 27.72 -17.77
CA THR A 371 -22.20 28.89 -16.91
C THR A 371 -22.94 28.85 -15.56
N ASP A 372 -24.18 28.36 -15.56
CA ASP A 372 -25.01 28.21 -14.36
C ASP A 372 -24.58 27.04 -13.45
N ASP A 373 -23.75 26.11 -13.95
CA ASP A 373 -23.21 24.95 -13.21
C ASP A 373 -21.81 25.23 -12.60
N ILE A 374 -21.20 26.39 -12.88
CA ILE A 374 -19.87 26.76 -12.36
C ILE A 374 -20.01 27.44 -11.00
N GLU A 375 -19.10 27.12 -10.06
CA GLU A 375 -18.97 27.87 -8.80
C GLU A 375 -18.46 29.30 -9.03
N LEU A 376 -19.40 30.24 -9.13
CA LEU A 376 -19.10 31.67 -9.28
C LEU A 376 -18.55 32.29 -7.99
N GLY A 377 -17.39 32.94 -8.11
CA GLY A 377 -16.83 33.89 -7.13
C GLY A 377 -16.36 33.26 -5.82
N TYR A 378 -15.10 33.49 -5.46
CA TYR A 378 -14.55 33.14 -4.13
C TYR A 378 -14.64 31.63 -3.79
N ALA A 379 -14.44 30.80 -4.81
CA ALA A 379 -14.29 29.35 -4.70
C ALA A 379 -12.82 28.93 -4.88
N TYR A 380 -12.45 27.76 -4.38
CA TYR A 380 -11.23 27.08 -4.80
C TYR A 380 -11.59 26.06 -5.88
N ILE A 381 -11.02 26.17 -7.07
CA ILE A 381 -11.26 25.22 -8.17
C ILE A 381 -9.92 24.65 -8.67
N HIS A 382 -9.85 23.33 -8.82
CA HIS A 382 -8.69 22.61 -9.34
C HIS A 382 -9.11 21.63 -10.43
N ILE A 383 -8.52 21.78 -11.62
CA ILE A 383 -8.67 20.86 -12.75
C ILE A 383 -7.31 20.23 -13.03
N LYS A 384 -7.14 18.93 -12.82
CA LYS A 384 -5.83 18.25 -12.95
C LYS A 384 -5.97 16.74 -13.23
N ASP A 385 -4.87 16.09 -13.61
CA ASP A 385 -4.80 14.62 -13.69
C ASP A 385 -5.26 13.96 -12.38
N HIS A 386 -6.25 13.08 -12.47
CA HIS A 386 -6.66 12.24 -11.34
C HIS A 386 -5.73 11.02 -11.25
N ILE A 387 -5.22 10.76 -10.05
CA ILE A 387 -4.38 9.59 -9.76
C ILE A 387 -5.13 8.75 -8.73
N HIS A 388 -5.60 7.57 -9.15
CA HIS A 388 -6.24 6.63 -8.24
C HIS A 388 -5.28 6.17 -7.14
N THR A 389 -5.74 6.23 -5.89
CA THR A 389 -5.01 5.82 -4.69
C THR A 389 -5.93 5.16 -3.68
N GLY A 390 -5.36 4.32 -2.82
CA GLY A 390 -6.09 3.62 -1.75
C GLY A 390 -6.91 2.42 -2.24
N GLY A 391 -7.48 1.68 -1.28
CA GLY A 391 -8.15 0.41 -1.54
C GLY A 391 -7.18 -0.75 -1.82
N THR A 392 -7.74 -1.96 -1.85
CA THR A 392 -7.01 -3.21 -2.14
C THR A 392 -7.90 -4.07 -3.04
N ALA A 393 -7.42 -4.46 -4.22
CA ALA A 393 -8.13 -5.39 -5.10
C ALA A 393 -8.15 -6.81 -4.50
N THR A 394 -9.20 -7.57 -4.78
CA THR A 394 -9.45 -8.95 -4.29
C THR A 394 -9.47 -9.94 -5.46
N CYS A 395 -9.69 -11.23 -5.17
CA CYS A 395 -9.96 -12.27 -6.16
C CYS A 395 -11.13 -11.96 -7.11
N THR A 396 -12.05 -11.09 -6.71
CA THR A 396 -13.33 -10.81 -7.38
C THR A 396 -13.51 -9.35 -7.79
N ASP A 397 -12.90 -8.42 -7.07
CA ASP A 397 -13.18 -6.98 -7.14
C ASP A 397 -11.90 -6.17 -7.36
N GLU A 398 -12.01 -5.14 -8.18
CA GLU A 398 -10.96 -4.12 -8.35
C GLU A 398 -10.74 -3.31 -7.07
N ALA A 399 -9.61 -2.60 -6.98
CA ALA A 399 -9.40 -1.66 -5.89
C ALA A 399 -10.38 -0.49 -6.00
N VAL A 400 -10.95 -0.03 -4.89
CA VAL A 400 -11.81 1.17 -4.86
C VAL A 400 -10.97 2.36 -4.41
N CYS A 401 -10.89 3.39 -5.26
CA CYS A 401 -10.14 4.60 -4.98
C CYS A 401 -10.73 5.34 -3.77
N THR A 402 -9.91 5.67 -2.78
CA THR A 402 -10.37 6.34 -1.54
C THR A 402 -10.73 7.81 -1.73
N ASP A 403 -10.32 8.42 -2.83
CA ASP A 403 -10.57 9.83 -3.18
C ASP A 403 -11.87 9.97 -3.99
N CYS A 404 -12.01 9.24 -5.10
CA CYS A 404 -13.16 9.36 -6.01
C CYS A 404 -14.21 8.25 -5.91
N GLY A 405 -13.99 7.21 -5.09
CA GLY A 405 -14.92 6.09 -4.91
C GLY A 405 -15.14 5.17 -6.12
N LYS A 406 -14.42 5.36 -7.23
CA LYS A 406 -14.50 4.51 -8.43
C LYS A 406 -13.60 3.28 -8.28
N SER A 407 -13.99 2.17 -8.90
CA SER A 407 -13.11 1.00 -9.04
C SER A 407 -11.99 1.30 -10.03
N TYR A 408 -10.82 0.70 -9.82
CA TYR A 408 -9.67 0.89 -10.69
C TYR A 408 -8.65 -0.25 -10.62
N GLY A 409 -7.81 -0.32 -11.67
CA GLY A 409 -6.78 -1.34 -11.80
C GLY A 409 -7.34 -2.62 -12.37
N GLY A 410 -6.95 -3.76 -11.79
CA GLY A 410 -7.54 -5.06 -12.05
C GLY A 410 -7.72 -5.82 -10.74
N VAL A 411 -8.47 -6.92 -10.79
CA VAL A 411 -8.56 -7.88 -9.68
C VAL A 411 -7.17 -8.41 -9.30
N ASN A 412 -6.99 -8.75 -8.02
CA ASN A 412 -5.78 -9.40 -7.54
C ASN A 412 -6.07 -10.90 -7.35
N SER A 413 -5.57 -11.73 -8.27
CA SER A 413 -5.76 -13.19 -8.26
C SER A 413 -5.38 -13.85 -6.94
N ASP A 414 -4.44 -13.27 -6.20
CA ASP A 414 -3.80 -13.89 -5.04
C ASP A 414 -4.44 -13.41 -3.72
N ASN A 415 -5.31 -12.39 -3.75
CA ASN A 415 -5.96 -11.83 -2.57
C ASN A 415 -7.39 -12.39 -2.40
N HIS A 416 -7.47 -13.64 -1.96
CA HIS A 416 -8.74 -14.32 -1.73
C HIS A 416 -9.45 -13.80 -0.45
N THR A 417 -10.72 -13.43 -0.60
CA THR A 417 -11.62 -13.07 0.50
C THR A 417 -12.47 -14.23 0.99
N GLY A 418 -12.46 -15.34 0.26
CA GLY A 418 -13.25 -16.54 0.51
C GLY A 418 -12.57 -17.57 1.41
N GLU A 419 -13.35 -18.51 1.92
CA GLU A 419 -12.84 -19.67 2.66
C GLU A 419 -12.46 -20.82 1.71
N VAL A 420 -11.59 -21.72 2.16
CA VAL A 420 -11.18 -22.91 1.42
C VAL A 420 -12.24 -24.00 1.62
N VAL A 421 -13.01 -24.29 0.58
CA VAL A 421 -14.06 -25.32 0.60
C VAL A 421 -13.51 -26.62 0.02
N TRP A 422 -13.58 -27.68 0.83
CA TRP A 422 -13.20 -29.03 0.43
C TRP A 422 -14.34 -29.76 -0.27
N THR A 423 -14.02 -30.45 -1.37
CA THR A 423 -14.90 -31.42 -2.03
C THR A 423 -14.22 -32.79 -1.97
N THR A 424 -14.83 -33.73 -1.25
CA THR A 424 -14.27 -35.08 -1.02
C THR A 424 -15.19 -36.16 -1.55
N THR A 425 -14.60 -37.20 -2.14
CA THR A 425 -15.24 -38.44 -2.56
C THR A 425 -14.63 -39.63 -1.80
N GLU A 426 -15.10 -40.87 -2.06
CA GLU A 426 -14.48 -42.07 -1.48
C GLU A 426 -13.02 -42.30 -1.92
N THR A 427 -12.62 -41.72 -3.06
CA THR A 427 -11.30 -41.98 -3.69
C THR A 427 -10.46 -40.73 -3.94
N THR A 428 -11.07 -39.54 -4.00
CA THR A 428 -10.39 -38.27 -4.30
C THR A 428 -10.78 -37.15 -3.34
N HIS A 429 -9.94 -36.12 -3.26
CA HIS A 429 -10.29 -34.84 -2.68
C HIS A 429 -9.81 -33.68 -3.58
N SER A 430 -10.41 -32.52 -3.39
CA SER A 430 -9.95 -31.24 -3.96
C SER A 430 -10.39 -30.10 -3.03
N SER A 431 -9.79 -28.92 -3.18
CA SER A 431 -10.29 -27.72 -2.53
C SER A 431 -10.07 -26.46 -3.35
N ALA A 432 -10.96 -25.49 -3.19
CA ALA A 432 -10.90 -24.20 -3.87
C ALA A 432 -11.42 -23.08 -2.96
N TYR A 433 -11.03 -21.84 -3.25
CA TYR A 433 -11.61 -20.66 -2.60
C TYR A 433 -13.03 -20.39 -3.10
N ASP A 434 -14.00 -20.29 -2.20
CA ASP A 434 -15.40 -20.04 -2.58
C ASP A 434 -15.64 -18.66 -3.22
N CYS A 435 -14.75 -17.67 -3.04
CA CYS A 435 -14.88 -16.37 -3.71
C CYS A 435 -14.77 -16.45 -5.24
N CYS A 436 -13.98 -17.38 -5.77
CA CYS A 436 -13.57 -17.36 -7.18
C CYS A 436 -13.37 -18.74 -7.82
N ASN A 437 -13.58 -19.83 -7.07
CA ASN A 437 -13.28 -21.22 -7.45
C ASN A 437 -11.83 -21.46 -7.90
N MET A 438 -10.89 -20.61 -7.48
CA MET A 438 -9.45 -20.84 -7.74
C MET A 438 -8.99 -22.04 -6.88
N PRO A 439 -8.42 -23.09 -7.49
CA PRO A 439 -8.05 -24.31 -6.77
C PRO A 439 -6.87 -24.06 -5.83
N VAL A 440 -7.00 -24.57 -4.61
CA VAL A 440 -5.94 -24.61 -3.59
C VAL A 440 -5.26 -25.97 -3.60
N VAL A 441 -6.07 -27.04 -3.66
CA VAL A 441 -5.63 -28.42 -3.90
C VAL A 441 -6.39 -28.93 -5.12
N ALA A 442 -5.65 -29.31 -6.16
CA ALA A 442 -6.23 -29.93 -7.36
C ALA A 442 -6.88 -31.28 -7.02
N GLU A 443 -7.71 -31.83 -7.91
CA GLU A 443 -8.27 -33.16 -7.66
C GLU A 443 -7.16 -34.22 -7.66
N GLU A 444 -6.93 -34.81 -6.49
CA GLU A 444 -5.95 -35.86 -6.27
C GLU A 444 -6.51 -36.99 -5.40
N ALA A 445 -5.80 -38.12 -5.36
CA ALA A 445 -6.21 -39.27 -4.57
C ALA A 445 -5.93 -39.02 -3.08
N HIS A 446 -6.69 -39.66 -2.20
CA HIS A 446 -6.37 -39.65 -0.77
C HIS A 446 -5.07 -40.41 -0.49
N GLU A 447 -4.20 -39.82 0.32
CA GLU A 447 -2.93 -40.41 0.76
C GLU A 447 -2.82 -40.40 2.30
N GLY A 448 -2.02 -41.34 2.83
CA GLY A 448 -1.72 -41.43 4.26
C GLY A 448 -2.74 -42.21 5.10
N GLY A 449 -2.40 -42.43 6.37
CA GLY A 449 -3.22 -43.19 7.31
C GLY A 449 -3.32 -44.69 7.04
N THR A 450 -3.96 -45.42 7.96
CA THR A 450 -4.22 -46.86 7.85
C THR A 450 -5.61 -47.18 8.37
N ALA A 451 -6.43 -47.86 7.56
CA ALA A 451 -7.75 -48.34 7.99
C ALA A 451 -7.62 -49.45 9.05
N SER A 452 -8.58 -49.51 9.98
CA SER A 452 -8.68 -50.58 10.99
C SER A 452 -9.82 -51.54 10.64
N CYS A 453 -10.01 -52.58 11.46
CA CYS A 453 -11.14 -53.51 11.34
C CYS A 453 -12.54 -52.87 11.48
N THR A 454 -12.65 -51.60 11.89
CA THR A 454 -13.94 -50.88 12.04
C THR A 454 -13.92 -49.44 11.53
N GLU A 455 -12.76 -48.82 11.33
CA GLU A 455 -12.62 -47.42 10.92
C GLU A 455 -11.88 -47.31 9.57
N LYS A 456 -12.31 -46.35 8.74
CA LYS A 456 -11.68 -46.03 7.45
C LYS A 456 -10.29 -45.40 7.67
N ALA A 457 -9.41 -45.47 6.67
CA ALA A 457 -8.16 -44.72 6.70
C ALA A 457 -8.47 -43.21 6.74
N VAL A 458 -7.73 -42.42 7.51
CA VAL A 458 -7.89 -40.96 7.55
C VAL A 458 -6.82 -40.33 6.67
N CYS A 459 -7.24 -39.51 5.70
CA CYS A 459 -6.35 -38.82 4.76
C CYS A 459 -5.53 -37.76 5.50
N GLU A 460 -4.20 -37.79 5.34
CA GLU A 460 -3.28 -36.85 6.03
C GLU A 460 -3.35 -35.41 5.49
N ILE A 461 -4.07 -35.18 4.39
CA ILE A 461 -4.20 -33.88 3.72
C ILE A 461 -5.51 -33.17 4.08
N CYS A 462 -6.63 -33.90 4.15
CA CYS A 462 -7.97 -33.33 4.35
C CYS A 462 -8.72 -33.84 5.60
N ASP A 463 -8.05 -34.64 6.44
CA ASP A 463 -8.57 -35.22 7.70
C ASP A 463 -9.89 -36.01 7.56
N GLN A 464 -10.27 -36.43 6.34
CA GLN A 464 -11.48 -37.22 6.10
C GLN A 464 -11.19 -38.73 6.02
N GLY A 465 -12.14 -39.53 6.52
CA GLY A 465 -12.11 -40.98 6.39
C GLY A 465 -12.43 -41.45 4.96
N TYR A 466 -11.56 -42.27 4.36
CA TYR A 466 -11.65 -42.69 2.97
C TYR A 466 -11.34 -44.19 2.77
N GLY A 467 -11.65 -44.71 1.56
CA GLY A 467 -11.55 -46.15 1.28
C GLY A 467 -12.50 -46.98 2.13
N GLU A 468 -12.22 -48.27 2.30
CA GLU A 468 -12.99 -49.18 3.16
C GLU A 468 -12.20 -49.55 4.42
N ALA A 469 -12.90 -50.01 5.46
CA ALA A 469 -12.27 -50.56 6.65
C ALA A 469 -11.50 -51.85 6.29
N ASP A 470 -10.29 -52.02 6.81
CA ASP A 470 -9.52 -53.26 6.62
C ASP A 470 -9.94 -54.28 7.67
N ALA A 471 -10.86 -55.15 7.28
CA ALA A 471 -11.43 -56.21 8.12
C ALA A 471 -10.40 -57.16 8.77
N PHE A 472 -9.12 -57.11 8.38
CA PHE A 472 -8.05 -57.92 8.96
C PHE A 472 -7.04 -57.10 9.79
N ASN A 473 -7.11 -55.76 9.78
CA ASN A 473 -6.20 -54.92 10.54
C ASN A 473 -6.69 -54.71 11.99
N HIS A 474 -6.44 -55.72 12.83
CA HIS A 474 -6.76 -55.72 14.26
C HIS A 474 -5.61 -55.14 15.08
N THR A 475 -5.57 -53.81 15.23
CA THR A 475 -4.51 -53.09 15.95
C THR A 475 -4.34 -53.49 17.43
N ASN A 476 -5.43 -53.94 18.07
CA ASN A 476 -5.49 -54.33 19.48
C ASN A 476 -5.97 -55.79 19.66
N LEU A 477 -5.36 -56.74 18.97
CA LEU A 477 -5.70 -58.16 19.11
C LEU A 477 -4.97 -58.78 20.33
N VAL A 478 -5.73 -59.13 21.37
CA VAL A 478 -5.20 -59.63 22.66
C VAL A 478 -5.39 -61.14 22.80
N LYS A 479 -4.30 -61.87 23.03
CA LYS A 479 -4.30 -63.33 23.23
C LYS A 479 -4.80 -63.73 24.63
N THR A 480 -5.63 -64.77 24.69
CA THR A 480 -5.96 -65.53 25.91
C THR A 480 -5.50 -66.99 25.76
N GLU A 481 -4.68 -67.44 26.71
CA GLU A 481 -4.12 -68.79 26.74
C GLU A 481 -5.20 -69.86 27.01
N ALA A 482 -4.99 -71.07 26.47
CA ALA A 482 -5.85 -72.22 26.75
C ALA A 482 -5.78 -72.63 28.24
N ARG A 483 -6.91 -73.05 28.79
CA ARG A 483 -7.01 -73.61 30.15
C ARG A 483 -7.75 -74.94 30.11
N SER A 484 -7.12 -76.00 30.58
CA SER A 484 -7.75 -77.32 30.70
C SER A 484 -8.96 -77.30 31.63
N ALA A 485 -10.06 -77.92 31.20
CA ALA A 485 -11.22 -78.17 32.07
C ALA A 485 -10.89 -79.19 33.16
N THR A 486 -11.59 -79.08 34.29
CA THR A 486 -11.56 -80.06 35.39
C THR A 486 -12.97 -80.59 35.65
N HIS A 487 -13.15 -81.50 36.60
CA HIS A 487 -14.49 -81.91 37.03
C HIS A 487 -15.24 -80.83 37.86
N ILE A 488 -14.58 -79.69 38.16
CA ILE A 488 -15.10 -78.61 39.01
C ILE A 488 -15.23 -77.29 38.22
N THR A 489 -14.27 -76.98 37.35
CA THR A 489 -14.20 -75.74 36.56
C THR A 489 -14.23 -76.03 35.06
N GLU A 490 -14.99 -75.25 34.30
CA GLU A 490 -14.82 -75.20 32.84
C GLU A 490 -13.41 -74.76 32.45
N GLY A 491 -12.98 -75.20 31.27
CA GLY A 491 -11.77 -74.75 30.60
C GLY A 491 -12.11 -73.84 29.43
N ASN A 492 -11.07 -73.37 28.73
CA ASN A 492 -11.20 -72.69 27.45
C ASN A 492 -10.11 -73.16 26.48
N THR A 493 -10.42 -73.16 25.19
CA THR A 493 -9.39 -73.21 24.14
C THR A 493 -8.62 -71.90 24.10
N GLU A 494 -7.48 -71.88 23.43
CA GLU A 494 -6.77 -70.65 23.10
C GLU A 494 -7.65 -69.79 22.16
N TYR A 495 -7.66 -68.47 22.37
CA TYR A 495 -8.36 -67.52 21.52
C TYR A 495 -7.72 -66.13 21.60
N TRP A 496 -8.03 -65.27 20.62
CA TRP A 496 -7.69 -63.86 20.61
C TRP A 496 -8.98 -63.02 20.62
N TYR A 497 -8.96 -61.87 21.28
CA TYR A 497 -10.08 -60.91 21.30
C TYR A 497 -9.59 -59.55 20.81
N CYS A 498 -10.36 -58.89 19.94
CA CYS A 498 -10.07 -57.55 19.45
C CYS A 498 -11.03 -56.54 20.07
N ASP A 499 -10.51 -55.58 20.84
CA ASP A 499 -11.32 -54.52 21.46
C ASP A 499 -11.93 -53.54 20.44
N GLY A 500 -11.32 -53.39 19.26
CA GLY A 500 -11.79 -52.48 18.21
C GLY A 500 -13.02 -52.95 17.43
N CYS A 501 -13.35 -54.25 17.49
CA CYS A 501 -14.52 -54.82 16.80
C CYS A 501 -15.37 -55.78 17.65
N ASP A 502 -15.06 -55.94 18.94
CA ASP A 502 -15.73 -56.82 19.89
C ASP A 502 -15.86 -58.30 19.45
N LYS A 503 -14.89 -58.79 18.66
CA LYS A 503 -14.87 -60.15 18.10
C LYS A 503 -13.76 -61.01 18.68
N TYR A 504 -13.99 -62.32 18.57
CA TYR A 504 -13.10 -63.38 19.03
C TYR A 504 -12.58 -64.16 17.83
N PHE A 505 -11.33 -64.62 17.90
CA PHE A 505 -10.63 -65.29 16.80
C PHE A 505 -9.84 -66.49 17.32
N ASN A 506 -9.68 -67.54 16.51
CA ASN A 506 -8.85 -68.70 16.85
C ASN A 506 -7.42 -68.65 16.25
N ASP A 507 -7.02 -67.52 15.66
CA ASP A 507 -5.67 -67.28 15.18
C ASP A 507 -5.14 -65.87 15.48
N GLU A 508 -3.82 -65.78 15.60
CA GLU A 508 -3.06 -64.55 15.86
C GLU A 508 -3.17 -63.51 14.73
N ALA A 509 -3.65 -63.92 13.55
CA ALA A 509 -3.88 -63.03 12.42
C ALA A 509 -5.28 -62.38 12.44
N GLY A 510 -6.19 -62.77 13.34
CA GLY A 510 -7.57 -62.26 13.38
C GLY A 510 -8.40 -62.61 12.14
N VAL A 511 -8.06 -63.70 11.43
CA VAL A 511 -8.74 -64.08 10.18
C VAL A 511 -9.90 -65.02 10.44
N LYS A 512 -9.82 -65.85 11.47
CA LYS A 512 -10.82 -66.89 11.77
C LYS A 512 -11.69 -66.49 12.95
N GLU A 513 -12.71 -65.69 12.66
CA GLU A 513 -13.75 -65.31 13.62
C GLU A 513 -14.43 -66.55 14.21
N ILE A 514 -14.53 -66.57 15.54
CA ILE A 514 -15.26 -67.56 16.35
C ILE A 514 -16.21 -66.81 17.29
N ARG A 515 -17.13 -67.53 17.93
CA ARG A 515 -17.90 -66.96 19.04
C ARG A 515 -17.22 -67.26 20.36
N PHE A 516 -17.42 -66.41 21.37
CA PHE A 516 -16.83 -66.63 22.68
C PHE A 516 -17.31 -67.95 23.30
N GLU A 517 -18.59 -68.30 23.10
CA GLU A 517 -19.15 -69.57 23.57
C GLU A 517 -18.50 -70.81 22.95
N ASP A 518 -17.91 -70.71 21.75
CA ASP A 518 -17.22 -71.82 21.09
C ASP A 518 -15.86 -72.13 21.76
N THR A 519 -15.32 -71.20 22.55
CA THR A 519 -14.06 -71.42 23.29
C THR A 519 -14.23 -72.32 24.51
N ALA A 520 -15.46 -72.48 25.01
CA ALA A 520 -15.72 -73.13 26.29
C ALA A 520 -15.48 -74.65 26.22
N VAL A 521 -14.60 -75.16 27.08
CA VAL A 521 -14.36 -76.60 27.24
C VAL A 521 -15.18 -77.09 28.43
N PRO A 522 -16.20 -77.96 28.23
CA PRO A 522 -17.05 -78.47 29.30
C PRO A 522 -16.26 -79.21 30.38
N ARG A 523 -16.84 -79.24 31.59
CA ARG A 523 -16.26 -79.97 32.74
C ARG A 523 -16.19 -81.46 32.46
N LEU A 524 -15.14 -82.09 32.98
CA LEU A 524 -14.97 -83.55 32.89
C LEU A 524 -16.05 -84.26 33.72
N THR A 525 -16.63 -85.33 33.17
CA THR A 525 -17.72 -86.10 33.80
C THR A 525 -17.24 -87.20 34.75
N GLU A 526 -15.95 -87.53 34.75
CA GLU A 526 -15.39 -88.61 35.56
C GLU A 526 -14.91 -88.11 36.93
N HIS A 527 -15.32 -88.84 37.98
CA HIS A 527 -14.87 -88.61 39.35
C HIS A 527 -13.60 -89.42 39.64
N THR A 528 -12.55 -88.75 40.09
CA THR A 528 -11.28 -89.38 40.50
C THR A 528 -11.18 -89.48 42.02
N VAL A 529 -10.60 -90.57 42.53
CA VAL A 529 -10.35 -90.72 43.98
C VAL A 529 -9.44 -89.61 44.52
N ASP A 530 -9.78 -89.07 45.68
CA ASP A 530 -9.10 -87.93 46.33
C ASP A 530 -7.81 -88.30 47.07
N ASN A 531 -7.36 -89.55 46.95
CA ASN A 531 -6.22 -90.14 47.65
C ASN A 531 -6.30 -90.09 49.20
N THR A 532 -7.48 -89.88 49.80
CA THR A 532 -7.66 -89.94 51.27
C THR A 532 -7.65 -91.37 51.84
N GLY A 533 -7.63 -92.40 50.98
CA GLY A 533 -7.57 -93.81 51.35
C GLY A 533 -8.92 -94.52 51.23
N TRP A 534 -9.02 -95.69 51.86
CA TRP A 534 -10.27 -96.45 51.99
C TRP A 534 -10.95 -96.11 53.31
N HIS A 535 -12.25 -95.77 53.23
CA HIS A 535 -13.16 -95.61 54.36
C HIS A 535 -13.92 -96.93 54.58
N SER A 536 -14.32 -97.25 55.82
CA SER A 536 -15.08 -98.49 56.11
C SER A 536 -15.96 -98.39 57.36
N ASP A 537 -17.05 -99.15 57.36
CA ASP A 537 -17.96 -99.37 58.49
C ASP A 537 -18.12 -100.88 58.80
N GLU A 538 -19.14 -101.31 59.56
CA GLU A 538 -19.35 -102.73 59.89
C GLU A 538 -19.79 -103.61 58.69
N ILE A 539 -20.25 -102.99 57.60
CA ILE A 539 -20.92 -103.64 56.46
C ILE A 539 -20.09 -103.50 55.18
N LYS A 540 -19.49 -102.34 54.93
CA LYS A 540 -18.91 -101.94 53.64
C LYS A 540 -17.66 -101.06 53.75
N HIS A 541 -17.01 -100.83 52.60
CA HIS A 541 -15.90 -99.90 52.40
C HIS A 541 -16.04 -99.11 51.09
N TRP A 542 -15.43 -97.92 51.01
CA TRP A 542 -15.51 -97.01 49.86
C TRP A 542 -14.32 -96.02 49.78
N ASN A 543 -14.15 -95.32 48.66
CA ASN A 543 -13.29 -94.14 48.51
C ASN A 543 -14.13 -92.87 48.32
N THR A 544 -13.52 -91.70 48.43
CA THR A 544 -14.17 -90.41 48.13
C THR A 544 -13.50 -89.68 46.95
N CYS A 545 -14.27 -88.83 46.28
CA CYS A 545 -13.80 -87.84 45.30
C CYS A 545 -13.64 -86.47 45.99
N GLU A 546 -12.87 -85.55 45.43
CA GLU A 546 -12.69 -84.18 45.97
C GLU A 546 -14.04 -83.44 46.14
N CYS A 547 -14.99 -83.68 45.24
CA CYS A 547 -16.36 -83.18 45.32
C CYS A 547 -17.26 -83.92 46.34
N LYS A 548 -16.69 -84.77 47.21
CA LYS A 548 -17.33 -85.62 48.24
C LYS A 548 -18.26 -86.73 47.72
N ALA A 549 -18.21 -87.04 46.42
CA ALA A 549 -18.89 -88.22 45.88
C ALA A 549 -18.26 -89.51 46.43
N VAL A 550 -19.09 -90.52 46.72
CA VAL A 550 -18.66 -91.86 47.17
C VAL A 550 -18.35 -92.72 45.94
N LEU A 551 -17.19 -93.37 45.95
CA LEU A 551 -16.67 -94.21 44.86
C LEU A 551 -16.32 -95.60 45.38
N ASN A 552 -16.35 -96.61 44.51
CA ASN A 552 -15.91 -97.99 44.81
C ASN A 552 -16.59 -98.62 46.06
N GLU A 553 -17.84 -98.28 46.33
CA GLU A 553 -18.57 -98.82 47.49
C GLU A 553 -18.84 -100.33 47.35
N ALA A 554 -18.35 -101.13 48.30
CA ALA A 554 -18.54 -102.59 48.31
C ALA A 554 -18.65 -103.16 49.73
N VAL A 555 -19.40 -104.26 49.87
CA VAL A 555 -19.48 -105.02 51.14
C VAL A 555 -18.18 -105.78 51.44
N HIS A 556 -17.91 -106.02 52.72
CA HIS A 556 -16.66 -106.68 53.14
C HIS A 556 -16.52 -108.13 52.70
N SER A 557 -15.31 -108.49 52.25
CA SER A 557 -14.92 -109.88 51.93
C SER A 557 -13.86 -110.36 52.93
N PHE A 558 -14.29 -111.17 53.89
CA PHE A 558 -13.49 -111.58 55.04
C PHE A 558 -12.69 -112.87 54.78
N LYS A 559 -11.44 -112.90 55.27
CA LYS A 559 -10.61 -114.11 55.45
C LYS A 559 -10.39 -114.37 56.94
N TRP A 560 -10.25 -115.64 57.34
CA TRP A 560 -9.80 -115.96 58.69
C TRP A 560 -8.29 -115.77 58.83
N VAL A 561 -7.88 -114.95 59.80
CA VAL A 561 -6.50 -114.76 60.24
C VAL A 561 -6.34 -115.48 61.57
N LEU A 562 -5.32 -116.33 61.69
CA LEU A 562 -5.08 -117.10 62.92
C LEU A 562 -4.19 -116.28 63.86
N ASP A 563 -4.70 -115.96 65.06
CA ASP A 563 -4.01 -115.11 66.02
C ASP A 563 -3.11 -115.92 66.96
N LYS A 564 -3.55 -117.12 67.33
CA LYS A 564 -2.86 -118.03 68.25
C LYS A 564 -3.31 -119.48 68.03
N GLU A 565 -2.38 -120.42 67.95
CA GLU A 565 -2.70 -121.85 67.84
C GLU A 565 -3.17 -122.45 69.18
N ALA A 566 -3.99 -123.51 69.10
CA ALA A 566 -4.49 -124.25 70.26
C ALA A 566 -3.56 -125.43 70.61
N ALA A 567 -3.35 -125.68 71.90
CA ALA A 567 -2.46 -126.72 72.42
C ALA A 567 -3.21 -127.66 73.38
N ALA A 568 -2.62 -128.82 73.70
CA ALA A 568 -3.27 -129.89 74.46
C ALA A 568 -3.85 -129.48 75.84
N ALA A 569 -3.41 -128.35 76.41
CA ALA A 569 -3.91 -127.79 77.67
C ALA A 569 -4.29 -126.28 77.60
N GLN A 570 -4.34 -125.66 76.42
CA GLN A 570 -4.70 -124.23 76.26
C GLN A 570 -5.42 -123.96 74.94
N THR A 571 -6.40 -123.06 74.95
CA THR A 571 -7.12 -122.61 73.76
C THR A 571 -6.30 -121.68 72.87
N GLY A 572 -6.59 -121.72 71.56
CA GLY A 572 -6.10 -120.78 70.55
C GLY A 572 -7.15 -119.72 70.21
N SER A 573 -6.86 -118.83 69.25
CA SER A 573 -7.80 -117.82 68.75
C SER A 573 -7.55 -117.44 67.28
N LYS A 574 -8.60 -116.97 66.60
CA LYS A 574 -8.56 -116.45 65.22
C LYS A 574 -9.64 -115.39 64.99
N HIS A 575 -9.47 -114.48 64.04
CA HIS A 575 -10.47 -113.47 63.67
C HIS A 575 -10.70 -113.37 62.16
N GLU A 576 -11.66 -112.56 61.73
CA GLU A 576 -11.98 -112.33 60.31
C GLU A 576 -11.58 -110.91 59.88
N GLU A 577 -10.75 -110.76 58.83
CA GLU A 577 -10.28 -109.47 58.31
C GLU A 577 -10.67 -109.28 56.83
N CYS A 578 -11.15 -108.08 56.47
CA CYS A 578 -11.53 -107.71 55.12
C CYS A 578 -10.31 -107.52 54.22
N THR A 579 -10.24 -108.26 53.11
CA THR A 579 -9.08 -108.31 52.21
C THR A 579 -8.81 -107.04 51.40
N VAL A 580 -9.75 -106.09 51.35
CA VAL A 580 -9.64 -104.86 50.56
C VAL A 580 -9.27 -103.64 51.42
N CYS A 581 -9.97 -103.44 52.54
CA CYS A 581 -9.81 -102.25 53.40
C CYS A 581 -9.13 -102.53 54.75
N GLY A 582 -8.85 -103.79 55.10
CA GLY A 582 -8.23 -104.17 56.38
C GLY A 582 -9.17 -104.13 57.61
N TYR A 583 -10.47 -103.94 57.42
CA TYR A 583 -11.45 -103.95 58.53
C TYR A 583 -11.52 -105.34 59.19
N ALA A 584 -11.22 -105.42 60.48
CA ALA A 584 -11.17 -106.66 61.26
C ALA A 584 -12.36 -106.81 62.23
N LYS A 585 -12.95 -108.01 62.27
CA LYS A 585 -13.93 -108.42 63.28
C LYS A 585 -13.25 -108.89 64.57
N ALA A 586 -14.04 -109.02 65.64
CA ALA A 586 -13.58 -109.60 66.90
C ALA A 586 -13.09 -111.07 66.75
N ALA A 587 -12.07 -111.43 67.53
CA ALA A 587 -11.49 -112.77 67.55
C ALA A 587 -12.37 -113.80 68.30
N VAL A 588 -12.23 -115.06 67.91
CA VAL A 588 -12.99 -116.22 68.41
C VAL A 588 -12.02 -117.33 68.83
N GLU A 589 -12.29 -118.00 69.95
CA GLU A 589 -11.41 -119.03 70.54
C GLU A 589 -11.52 -120.42 69.88
N ILE A 590 -10.48 -121.24 70.04
CA ILE A 590 -10.33 -122.60 69.48
C ILE A 590 -10.03 -123.60 70.63
N PRO A 591 -10.84 -124.67 70.84
CA PRO A 591 -10.70 -125.62 71.98
C PRO A 591 -9.44 -126.52 72.00
N ALA A 592 -9.14 -127.11 73.17
CA ALA A 592 -8.04 -128.06 73.43
C ALA A 592 -8.48 -129.55 73.43
N THR A 593 -7.53 -130.50 73.30
CA THR A 593 -7.74 -131.83 72.66
C THR A 593 -7.37 -133.08 73.50
N GLY A 594 -7.57 -133.09 74.82
CA GLY A 594 -7.01 -134.12 75.74
C GLY A 594 -7.74 -135.48 75.89
N THR A 595 -7.14 -136.35 76.73
CA THR A 595 -7.61 -137.64 77.28
C THR A 595 -6.70 -138.03 78.47
N LEU A 596 -6.99 -138.83 79.50
CA LEU A 596 -8.14 -139.45 80.22
C LEU A 596 -7.50 -139.99 81.56
N SER A 597 -8.12 -140.39 82.68
CA SER A 597 -9.46 -140.88 83.08
C SER A 597 -9.70 -140.51 84.56
N ASP A 598 -10.95 -140.44 85.02
CA ASP A 598 -11.27 -140.69 86.44
C ASP A 598 -12.67 -141.29 86.61
N THR A 599 -12.85 -142.04 87.70
CA THR A 599 -14.13 -142.53 88.25
C THR A 599 -14.05 -142.13 89.73
N ASP A 600 -14.98 -141.42 90.39
CA ASP A 600 -16.43 -141.31 90.20
C ASP A 600 -17.01 -140.25 91.20
N ILE A 601 -18.33 -140.05 91.19
CA ILE A 601 -19.19 -139.60 92.32
C ILE A 601 -19.16 -138.11 92.77
N THR A 602 -20.03 -137.34 92.11
CA THR A 602 -21.12 -136.48 92.65
C THR A 602 -20.92 -135.16 93.46
N THR A 603 -21.86 -134.25 93.15
CA THR A 603 -22.56 -133.25 94.01
C THR A 603 -21.85 -131.95 94.48
N GLY A 604 -22.25 -130.83 93.86
CA GLY A 604 -23.10 -129.86 94.57
C GLY A 604 -22.56 -128.46 94.92
N ARG A 605 -23.26 -127.44 94.39
CA ARG A 605 -23.51 -126.07 94.94
C ARG A 605 -22.46 -124.93 94.86
N ASP A 606 -22.88 -123.88 94.15
CA ASP A 606 -23.08 -122.48 94.61
C ASP A 606 -21.99 -121.37 94.51
N GLN A 607 -22.51 -120.16 94.29
CA GLN A 607 -22.04 -118.81 94.68
C GLN A 607 -20.79 -118.08 94.08
N THR A 608 -21.09 -117.16 93.15
CA THR A 608 -20.81 -115.69 93.16
C THR A 608 -19.40 -115.05 93.14
N ARG A 609 -19.31 -113.97 92.32
CA ARG A 609 -18.87 -112.57 92.61
C ARG A 609 -17.53 -111.99 92.08
N ASP A 610 -17.69 -110.76 91.54
CA ASP A 610 -16.88 -109.52 91.69
C ASP A 610 -15.53 -109.25 90.93
N LYS A 611 -15.60 -108.20 90.07
CA LYS A 611 -14.85 -106.89 90.13
C LYS A 611 -13.52 -106.60 89.36
N VAL A 612 -13.56 -105.39 88.73
CA VAL A 612 -12.58 -104.25 88.72
C VAL A 612 -11.63 -103.98 87.52
N SER A 613 -11.52 -102.69 87.16
CA SER A 613 -10.69 -101.99 86.12
C SER A 613 -9.28 -101.58 86.64
N PRO A 614 -8.32 -100.90 85.92
CA PRO A 614 -8.42 -99.44 85.53
C PRO A 614 -7.44 -98.82 84.44
N LYS A 615 -7.62 -97.50 84.11
CA LYS A 615 -6.70 -96.29 83.96
C LYS A 615 -5.26 -96.31 83.33
N THR A 616 -4.52 -95.22 82.95
CA THR A 616 -4.61 -93.76 82.52
C THR A 616 -3.18 -93.19 82.17
N SER A 617 -3.02 -91.91 81.68
CA SER A 617 -1.90 -90.91 81.92
C SER A 617 -1.14 -90.35 80.67
N ASP A 618 -0.46 -89.16 80.57
CA ASP A 618 -0.62 -87.72 81.00
C ASP A 618 0.48 -86.77 80.35
N ASN A 619 0.38 -85.42 80.50
CA ASN A 619 1.36 -84.29 80.25
C ASN A 619 1.26 -83.46 78.93
N SER A 620 1.58 -82.14 78.76
CA SER A 620 2.17 -80.99 79.55
C SER A 620 3.71 -80.69 79.41
N ASN A 621 4.31 -79.45 79.41
CA ASN A 621 3.86 -78.02 79.38
C ASN A 621 5.04 -76.99 79.08
N ILE A 622 4.77 -75.64 79.07
CA ILE A 622 5.70 -74.44 79.16
C ILE A 622 6.48 -73.98 77.89
N ALA A 623 6.65 -72.70 77.50
CA ALA A 623 6.39 -71.33 78.02
C ALA A 623 7.44 -70.62 78.92
N LEU A 624 8.65 -70.30 78.42
CA LEU A 624 9.42 -69.11 78.86
C LEU A 624 10.59 -68.71 77.93
N TRP A 625 10.40 -67.71 77.05
CA TRP A 625 11.48 -66.80 76.60
C TRP A 625 10.90 -65.40 76.40
N ILE A 626 10.94 -64.63 77.49
CA ILE A 626 10.48 -63.25 77.57
C ILE A 626 11.62 -62.33 77.13
N ALA A 627 11.55 -61.83 75.90
CA ALA A 627 12.23 -60.66 75.32
C ALA A 627 11.97 -60.75 73.80
N VAL A 628 11.34 -59.80 73.11
CA VAL A 628 11.52 -58.34 73.18
C VAL A 628 10.17 -57.62 73.09
N MET A 629 9.97 -56.60 73.93
CA MET A 629 8.84 -55.67 73.87
C MET A 629 9.32 -54.25 73.50
N LEU A 630 8.53 -53.58 72.66
CA LEU A 630 8.26 -52.12 72.64
C LEU A 630 9.41 -51.08 72.52
N THR A 631 9.43 -50.35 71.40
CA THR A 631 9.45 -48.86 71.27
C THR A 631 9.14 -48.52 69.79
N ALA A 632 8.34 -47.54 69.35
CA ALA A 632 7.96 -46.18 69.77
C ALA A 632 8.85 -45.05 69.20
N GLY A 633 8.31 -44.28 68.22
CA GLY A 633 8.40 -42.81 68.22
C GLY A 633 9.29 -42.05 67.20
N ALA A 634 8.65 -41.57 66.12
CA ALA A 634 8.73 -40.19 65.56
C ALA A 634 10.04 -39.58 64.99
N VAL A 635 9.86 -38.34 64.45
CA VAL A 635 10.81 -37.30 63.94
C VAL A 635 11.01 -37.25 62.40
N LEU A 636 10.90 -36.11 61.67
CA LEU A 636 10.23 -34.78 61.89
C LEU A 636 10.04 -33.99 60.54
N THR A 637 8.84 -33.39 60.33
CA THR A 637 8.48 -32.07 59.70
C THR A 637 9.17 -31.43 58.47
N GLY A 638 8.37 -30.67 57.68
CA GLY A 638 8.89 -29.70 56.68
C GLY A 638 7.86 -28.85 55.89
N THR A 639 6.85 -28.30 56.59
CA THR A 639 5.72 -27.41 56.20
C THR A 639 5.92 -26.21 55.23
N VAL A 640 4.77 -25.60 54.85
CA VAL A 640 4.53 -24.22 54.29
C VAL A 640 4.42 -24.16 52.75
N LEU A 641 3.22 -24.25 52.16
CA LEU A 641 2.23 -23.17 51.92
C LEU A 641 2.72 -22.01 51.03
N TYR A 642 2.06 -21.75 49.89
CA TYR A 642 1.08 -20.65 49.78
C TYR A 642 0.43 -20.61 48.39
N SER A 643 -0.90 -20.70 48.34
CA SER A 643 -1.68 -20.55 47.11
C SER A 643 -2.11 -19.10 46.90
N ARG A 644 -2.13 -18.62 45.66
CA ARG A 644 -2.98 -17.49 45.27
C ARG A 644 -3.67 -17.65 43.91
N LYS A 645 -4.96 -18.01 44.01
CA LYS A 645 -6.05 -17.49 43.14
C LYS A 645 -5.95 -15.94 43.07
N LYS A 646 -6.53 -15.20 42.10
CA LYS A 646 -7.64 -15.49 41.18
C LYS A 646 -7.66 -14.46 40.03
N LYS A 647 -8.40 -14.80 38.96
CA LYS A 647 -9.09 -13.94 37.97
C LYS A 647 -9.35 -12.47 38.40
N TYR A 648 -9.33 -11.55 37.43
CA TYR A 648 -10.55 -10.92 36.91
C TYR A 648 -10.35 -10.36 35.48
N SER A 649 -11.45 -10.27 34.74
CA SER A 649 -11.55 -9.75 33.36
C SER A 649 -11.81 -8.24 33.34
N ARG A 650 -11.47 -7.61 32.22
CA ARG A 650 -12.36 -6.62 31.60
C ARG A 650 -12.24 -6.67 30.09
#